data_AF-A0AAP4VMW2-F1
#
_entry.id   AF-A0AAP4VMW2-F1
#
_cell.length_a   1.000
_cell.length_b   1.000
_cell.length_c   1.000
_cell.angle_alpha   90.00
_cell.angle_beta   90.00
_cell.angle_gamma   90.00
#
_symmetry.space_group_name_H-M   'P 1'
#
loop_
_entity.id
_entity.type
_entity.pdbx_description
1 polymer ?
#
loop_
_entity_poly.entity_id
_entity_poly.type
_entity_poly.pdbx_seq_one_letter_code
_entity_poly.pdbx_strand_id
1 'polypeptide(L)'
;MSKPILYLLAGNGSAADWWDDALPHFRHYRPVPLELPGFGDNPAPPCEDLAAYAQALLDLTEAGHAIMAVGVNALLVLHALQRRPGHFSRSVLLAPVGAFLWERRLPKLMAPKPLRKTIHWLLAHYPTLFARKFSNLTWTRAQYRRMGAGYARCRAFLPHWDLVRADTALPLLEWVADRIELVWGDQDNVLGVRQAAAWSAILARADLTVTLQAGWGHYPWIDTPAAFVHWLEAGGAGFVAHTKGGRLALATMAGLPVPPALSLTRADDPRLPGFLASQPDAEWAIRSSSHGEDQADAANAGLHTTFLRVPAAQAAARVAELLDGGLEEAVVQRFITPVLSGIAFVRHLAVEVEWVEGHLETLADGQASPQRAILSRLGEPWQRGTFPTAHGLSATQLWAFLQRVLRAFHYVPGDVEWAWDGKQLWLLQYRPISSYGWHRHLTAANIAEILPPQPSRLVEYAQRRAAGSIPAIMARWDARVLQDNEPFTALYGGASYINNDLFLARLADWGVSAGNYSGEIGGATPPLRWRPLRLLRSLPVFWRMLRVARGHLPTLERGLQRFDQELATLVERRADGQQLADWFTRFYVFVVQGNLCIASSLASSGGALWGRPPTAYGQLDDSPHRLPWETDPGTARPAPTRLPLQAFPDWPLPVRVLHTLGAPGMRGWYLQVREWYRDNLMRVFFRLHHAMPAADRDTWFAPHPDRRERNGSFWQDGGEGTDEAAGFMIYPGHTQGVLGHDILLEDTLDPGRHAQYQAARAVIARMGGRLSHGATLLRELRKPSAVLPRVDAAWIGREVRLSDGQLTLVE
;
A
#
# COMPACT_ATOMS: atom_id res chain seq x y z
N MET A 1 30.57 -0.41 32.61
CA MET A 1 29.49 0.19 31.78
C MET A 1 28.15 -0.35 32.27
N SER A 2 27.07 0.42 32.13
CA SER A 2 25.71 -0.07 32.34
C SER A 2 25.32 -1.07 31.26
N LYS A 3 24.48 -2.06 31.58
CA LYS A 3 23.90 -2.96 30.57
C LYS A 3 23.01 -2.17 29.59
N PRO A 4 23.01 -2.48 28.28
CA PRO A 4 22.07 -1.91 27.33
C PRO A 4 20.61 -2.24 27.71
N ILE A 5 19.67 -1.35 27.39
CA ILE A 5 18.24 -1.62 27.61
C ILE A 5 17.72 -2.56 26.52
N LEU A 6 16.87 -3.51 26.94
CA LEU A 6 15.99 -4.26 26.06
C LEU A 6 14.54 -4.07 26.52
N TYR A 7 13.76 -3.36 25.72
CA TYR A 7 12.32 -3.22 25.96
C TYR A 7 11.59 -4.53 25.61
N LEU A 8 10.68 -4.98 26.48
CA LEU A 8 9.94 -6.24 26.32
C LEU A 8 8.42 -5.97 26.22
N LEU A 9 7.85 -6.14 25.03
CA LEU A 9 6.49 -5.74 24.70
C LEU A 9 5.64 -6.94 24.26
N ALA A 10 4.97 -7.57 25.23
CA ALA A 10 4.15 -8.77 25.01
C ALA A 10 2.87 -8.49 24.20
N GLY A 11 2.13 -9.56 23.84
CA GLY A 11 1.04 -9.54 22.86
C GLY A 11 -0.35 -9.08 23.35
N ASN A 12 -1.40 -9.43 22.60
CA ASN A 12 -2.77 -8.97 22.92
C ASN A 12 -3.29 -9.61 24.22
N GLY A 13 -3.59 -8.78 25.21
CA GLY A 13 -4.05 -9.20 26.53
C GLY A 13 -2.96 -9.35 27.59
N SER A 14 -1.72 -8.97 27.29
CA SER A 14 -0.62 -9.08 28.25
C SER A 14 -0.60 -7.97 29.31
N ALA A 15 0.20 -8.21 30.34
CA ALA A 15 0.70 -7.24 31.31
C ALA A 15 2.22 -7.48 31.50
N ALA A 16 2.92 -6.57 32.18
CA ALA A 16 4.37 -6.64 32.42
C ALA A 16 4.80 -7.93 33.15
N ASP A 17 3.95 -8.41 34.07
CA ASP A 17 4.18 -9.64 34.84
C ASP A 17 4.35 -10.89 33.94
N TRP A 18 3.85 -10.90 32.69
CA TRP A 18 4.04 -12.03 31.77
C TRP A 18 5.51 -12.35 31.46
N TRP A 19 6.45 -11.45 31.79
CA TRP A 19 7.89 -11.68 31.66
C TRP A 19 8.57 -12.22 32.93
N ASP A 20 7.89 -12.27 34.08
CA ASP A 20 8.43 -12.67 35.40
C ASP A 20 9.34 -13.91 35.34
N ASP A 21 8.91 -14.96 34.63
CA ASP A 21 9.62 -16.24 34.58
C ASP A 21 10.92 -16.14 33.76
N ALA A 22 11.01 -15.16 32.85
CA ALA A 22 12.15 -14.90 31.98
C ALA A 22 13.13 -13.85 32.56
N LEU A 23 12.64 -12.85 33.30
CA LEU A 23 13.46 -11.74 33.84
C LEU A 23 14.73 -12.19 34.61
N PRO A 24 14.71 -13.25 35.46
CA PRO A 24 15.90 -13.72 36.18
C PRO A 24 17.04 -14.26 35.31
N HIS A 25 16.76 -14.59 34.05
CA HIS A 25 17.72 -15.21 33.14
C HIS A 25 18.59 -14.21 32.36
N PHE A 26 18.19 -12.93 32.27
CA PHE A 26 18.94 -11.92 31.49
C PHE A 26 20.29 -11.59 32.13
N ARG A 27 21.38 -11.83 31.38
CA ARG A 27 22.76 -11.59 31.79
C ARG A 27 23.39 -10.39 31.08
N HIS A 28 23.08 -10.16 29.80
CA HIS A 28 23.70 -9.13 28.97
C HIS A 28 22.90 -7.82 28.95
N TYR A 29 21.57 -7.87 28.88
CA TYR A 29 20.70 -6.69 28.85
C TYR A 29 20.16 -6.30 30.24
N ARG A 30 19.66 -5.07 30.35
CA ARG A 30 18.67 -4.64 31.35
C ARG A 30 17.27 -4.78 30.71
N PRO A 31 16.52 -5.86 30.97
CA PRO A 31 15.17 -6.00 30.44
C PRO A 31 14.23 -4.98 31.09
N VAL A 32 13.35 -4.39 30.28
CA VAL A 32 12.32 -3.43 30.72
C VAL A 32 10.97 -3.82 30.08
N PRO A 33 10.12 -4.56 30.81
CA PRO A 33 8.72 -4.78 30.42
C PRO A 33 7.98 -3.46 30.18
N LEU A 34 7.22 -3.40 29.09
CA LEU A 34 6.41 -2.24 28.73
C LEU A 34 4.91 -2.54 28.76
N GLU A 35 4.13 -1.56 29.22
CA GLU A 35 2.66 -1.56 29.15
C GLU A 35 2.19 -0.31 28.43
N LEU A 36 1.56 -0.47 27.27
CA LEU A 36 0.95 0.62 26.52
C LEU A 36 -0.39 1.05 27.15
N PRO A 37 -0.93 2.24 26.85
CA PRO A 37 -2.20 2.71 27.39
C PRO A 37 -3.33 1.67 27.25
N GLY A 38 -3.96 1.32 28.37
CA GLY A 38 -5.01 0.29 28.41
C GLY A 38 -4.54 -1.17 28.52
N PHE A 39 -3.23 -1.46 28.51
CA PHE A 39 -2.67 -2.77 28.90
C PHE A 39 -2.33 -2.76 30.39
N GLY A 40 -2.40 -3.94 31.02
CA GLY A 40 -2.00 -4.15 32.42
C GLY A 40 -2.42 -3.05 33.41
N ASP A 41 -1.45 -2.58 34.17
CA ASP A 41 -1.58 -1.63 35.28
C ASP A 41 -1.29 -0.17 34.87
N ASN A 42 -0.80 0.07 33.65
CA ASN A 42 -0.77 1.42 33.05
C ASN A 42 -2.15 2.08 33.19
N PRO A 43 -2.29 3.27 33.82
CA PRO A 43 -3.60 3.85 34.15
C PRO A 43 -4.34 4.49 32.97
N ALA A 44 -3.64 4.79 31.87
CA ALA A 44 -4.23 5.50 30.73
C ALA A 44 -5.33 4.68 30.02
N PRO A 45 -6.31 5.33 29.38
CA PRO A 45 -7.30 4.62 28.55
C PRO A 45 -6.65 4.03 27.29
N PRO A 46 -7.25 2.98 26.68
CA PRO A 46 -6.84 2.51 25.36
C PRO A 46 -6.79 3.63 24.32
N CYS A 47 -5.73 3.70 23.50
CA CYS A 47 -5.59 4.73 22.47
C CYS A 47 -6.64 4.59 21.35
N GLU A 48 -6.93 5.70 20.66
CA GLU A 48 -7.99 5.77 19.64
C GLU A 48 -7.69 5.01 18.34
N ASP A 49 -6.41 4.92 17.94
CA ASP A 49 -5.96 4.16 16.77
C ASP A 49 -4.50 3.69 16.90
N LEU A 50 -4.02 2.96 15.89
CA LEU A 50 -2.64 2.44 15.84
C LEU A 50 -1.58 3.55 15.82
N ALA A 51 -1.92 4.72 15.28
CA ALA A 51 -1.01 5.86 15.16
C ALA A 51 -0.79 6.52 16.54
N ALA A 52 -1.85 6.64 17.34
CA ALA A 52 -1.76 7.05 18.74
C ALA A 52 -1.02 6.01 19.62
N TYR A 53 -1.23 4.71 19.40
CA TYR A 53 -0.45 3.66 20.09
C TYR A 53 1.05 3.70 19.74
N ALA A 54 1.39 3.90 18.46
CA ALA A 54 2.77 4.04 18.02
C ALA A 54 3.45 5.27 18.65
N GLN A 55 2.72 6.39 18.76
CA GLN A 55 3.20 7.57 19.48
C GLN A 55 3.43 7.27 20.97
N ALA A 56 2.47 6.62 21.65
CA ALA A 56 2.62 6.23 23.05
C ALA A 56 3.82 5.28 23.29
N LEU A 57 4.11 4.35 22.37
CA LEU A 57 5.33 3.52 22.43
C LEU A 57 6.60 4.35 22.27
N LEU A 58 6.61 5.31 21.33
CA LEU A 58 7.73 6.22 21.09
C LEU A 58 7.98 7.20 22.24
N ASP A 59 6.95 7.57 23.01
CA ASP A 59 7.07 8.43 24.19
C ASP A 59 7.44 7.65 25.46
N LEU A 60 7.24 6.32 25.48
CA LEU A 60 7.65 5.40 26.54
C LEU A 60 9.06 4.80 26.35
N THR A 61 9.77 5.13 25.26
CA THR A 61 11.07 4.50 24.92
C THR A 61 12.12 5.52 24.49
N GLU A 62 13.35 5.33 24.99
CA GLU A 62 14.54 6.07 24.58
C GLU A 62 15.11 5.47 23.29
N ALA A 63 15.67 6.32 22.43
CA ALA A 63 16.23 5.90 21.14
C ALA A 63 17.60 5.22 21.29
N GLY A 64 17.96 4.35 20.34
CA GLY A 64 19.24 3.63 20.37
C GLY A 64 19.26 2.43 21.33
N HIS A 65 18.09 1.87 21.64
CA HIS A 65 17.93 0.69 22.49
C HIS A 65 17.20 -0.44 21.77
N ALA A 66 17.37 -1.67 22.27
CA ALA A 66 16.74 -2.84 21.66
C ALA A 66 15.28 -2.98 22.09
N ILE A 67 14.45 -3.55 21.22
CA ILE A 67 13.08 -3.96 21.55
C ILE A 67 12.79 -5.38 21.08
N MET A 68 12.07 -6.14 21.91
CA MET A 68 11.42 -7.39 21.53
C MET A 68 9.92 -7.21 21.67
N ALA A 69 9.17 -7.53 20.62
CA ALA A 69 7.71 -7.36 20.58
C ALA A 69 6.99 -8.54 19.92
N VAL A 70 5.72 -8.73 20.28
CA VAL A 70 4.96 -9.96 19.93
C VAL A 70 3.61 -9.66 19.31
N GLY A 71 3.26 -10.39 18.25
CA GLY A 71 1.91 -10.46 17.72
C GLY A 71 1.34 -9.10 17.30
N VAL A 72 0.34 -8.61 18.03
CA VAL A 72 -0.29 -7.31 17.74
C VAL A 72 0.60 -6.14 18.10
N ASN A 73 1.43 -6.25 19.15
CA ASN A 73 2.28 -5.14 19.57
C ASN A 73 3.58 -5.09 18.75
N ALA A 74 3.97 -6.19 18.10
CA ALA A 74 4.98 -6.15 17.04
C ALA A 74 4.56 -5.26 15.85
N LEU A 75 3.26 -5.19 15.53
CA LEU A 75 2.75 -4.25 14.53
C LEU A 75 2.91 -2.79 14.99
N LEU A 76 2.76 -2.52 16.29
CA LEU A 76 2.93 -1.18 16.86
C LEU A 76 4.40 -0.73 16.82
N VAL A 77 5.37 -1.64 16.95
CA VAL A 77 6.79 -1.34 16.69
C VAL A 77 6.99 -0.92 15.23
N LEU A 78 6.39 -1.62 14.27
CA LEU A 78 6.50 -1.25 12.85
C LEU A 78 5.87 0.14 12.55
N HIS A 79 4.75 0.48 13.20
CA HIS A 79 4.15 1.82 13.10
C HIS A 79 4.98 2.90 13.84
N ALA A 80 5.73 2.53 14.89
CA ALA A 80 6.66 3.42 15.57
C ALA A 80 7.91 3.69 14.72
N LEU A 81 8.49 2.67 14.08
CA LEU A 81 9.61 2.82 13.14
C LEU A 81 9.22 3.66 11.91
N GLN A 82 8.03 3.46 11.35
CA GLN A 82 7.47 4.33 10.30
C GLN A 82 7.36 5.82 10.73
N ARG A 83 7.19 6.10 12.03
CA ARG A 83 7.11 7.46 12.58
C ARG A 83 8.47 8.05 12.94
N ARG A 84 9.41 7.23 13.40
CA ARG A 84 10.80 7.59 13.71
C ARG A 84 11.73 6.42 13.31
N PRO A 85 12.23 6.40 12.06
CA PRO A 85 13.23 5.44 11.63
C PRO A 85 14.50 5.54 12.50
N GLY A 86 15.18 4.42 12.71
CA GLY A 86 16.38 4.31 13.55
C GLY A 86 16.14 4.41 15.06
N HIS A 87 14.89 4.52 15.53
CA HIS A 87 14.59 4.69 16.96
C HIS A 87 15.04 3.48 17.81
N PHE A 88 14.94 2.26 17.30
CA PHE A 88 15.42 1.06 17.99
C PHE A 88 16.71 0.51 17.37
N SER A 89 17.72 0.21 18.20
CA SER A 89 19.02 -0.32 17.73
C SER A 89 18.98 -1.79 17.30
N ARG A 90 17.90 -2.51 17.66
CA ARG A 90 17.59 -3.88 17.26
C ARG A 90 16.11 -4.13 17.49
N SER A 91 15.39 -4.61 16.47
CA SER A 91 13.94 -4.87 16.53
C SER A 91 13.64 -6.36 16.33
N VAL A 92 13.33 -7.08 17.41
CA VAL A 92 13.00 -8.51 17.37
C VAL A 92 11.49 -8.71 17.42
N LEU A 93 10.89 -9.18 16.33
CA LEU A 93 9.43 -9.28 16.18
C LEU A 93 8.99 -10.75 16.07
N LEU A 94 8.44 -11.27 17.17
CA LEU A 94 7.88 -12.63 17.21
C LEU A 94 6.45 -12.64 16.63
N ALA A 95 6.29 -13.38 15.54
CA ALA A 95 5.03 -13.68 14.86
C ALA A 95 4.09 -12.45 14.68
N PRO A 96 4.47 -11.40 13.94
CA PRO A 96 3.67 -10.17 13.84
C PRO A 96 2.28 -10.36 13.17
N VAL A 97 1.28 -9.63 13.67
CA VAL A 97 -0.10 -9.59 13.15
C VAL A 97 -0.26 -8.52 12.08
N GLY A 98 -0.72 -8.90 10.88
CA GLY A 98 -0.97 -7.94 9.79
C GLY A 98 -1.32 -8.62 8.47
N ALA A 99 -0.54 -9.63 8.07
CA ALA A 99 -0.76 -10.38 6.84
C ALA A 99 -2.17 -11.01 6.77
N PHE A 100 -2.80 -10.91 5.60
CA PHE A 100 -4.07 -11.53 5.21
C PHE A 100 -5.28 -11.29 6.14
N LEU A 101 -5.31 -10.18 6.90
CA LEU A 101 -6.38 -9.90 7.89
C LEU A 101 -7.81 -10.04 7.32
N TRP A 102 -8.02 -9.73 6.04
CA TRP A 102 -9.32 -9.85 5.36
C TRP A 102 -9.72 -11.29 5.02
N GLU A 103 -8.77 -12.21 4.88
CA GLU A 103 -9.03 -13.63 4.57
C GLU A 103 -9.34 -14.43 5.83
N ARG A 104 -8.69 -14.08 6.95
CA ARG A 104 -8.83 -14.77 8.24
C ARG A 104 -10.30 -14.87 8.68
N ARG A 105 -10.67 -16.03 9.24
CA ARG A 105 -12.00 -16.26 9.85
C ARG A 105 -12.13 -15.60 11.23
N LEU A 106 -11.05 -15.55 12.01
CA LEU A 106 -11.07 -15.09 13.40
C LEU A 106 -11.56 -13.64 13.57
N PRO A 107 -11.10 -12.62 12.82
CA PRO A 107 -11.63 -11.26 12.94
C PRO A 107 -13.13 -11.17 12.66
N LYS A 108 -13.65 -11.97 11.71
CA LYS A 108 -15.08 -12.03 11.37
C LYS A 108 -15.90 -12.65 12.50
N LEU A 109 -15.35 -13.64 13.20
CA LEU A 109 -15.95 -14.24 14.40
C LEU A 109 -15.88 -13.30 15.63
N MET A 110 -14.86 -12.44 15.73
CA MET A 110 -14.68 -11.50 16.85
C MET A 110 -15.41 -10.15 16.65
N ALA A 111 -15.98 -9.89 15.47
CA ALA A 111 -16.73 -8.66 15.19
C ALA A 111 -17.96 -8.42 16.10
N PRO A 112 -18.77 -9.43 16.49
CA PRO A 112 -19.91 -9.20 17.38
C PRO A 112 -19.47 -8.84 18.80
N LYS A 113 -19.80 -7.62 19.25
CA LYS A 113 -19.42 -7.09 20.58
C LYS A 113 -19.73 -8.01 21.77
N PRO A 114 -20.87 -8.76 21.82
CA PRO A 114 -21.11 -9.73 22.89
C PRO A 114 -20.10 -10.90 22.88
N LEU A 115 -19.88 -11.53 21.73
CA LEU A 115 -19.01 -12.71 21.62
C LEU A 115 -17.55 -12.39 21.98
N ARG A 116 -17.02 -11.25 21.54
CA ARG A 116 -15.67 -10.82 21.94
C ARG A 116 -15.55 -10.49 23.43
N LYS A 117 -16.61 -9.97 24.08
CA LYS A 117 -16.67 -9.82 25.55
C LYS A 117 -16.68 -11.17 26.27
N THR A 118 -17.47 -12.13 25.81
CA THR A 118 -17.50 -13.49 26.38
C THR A 118 -16.13 -14.18 26.25
N ILE A 119 -15.47 -14.05 25.10
CA ILE A 119 -14.12 -14.61 24.89
C ILE A 119 -13.08 -13.91 25.77
N HIS A 120 -13.15 -12.58 25.93
CA HIS A 120 -12.28 -11.85 26.86
C HIS A 120 -12.46 -12.32 28.31
N TRP A 121 -13.71 -12.50 28.76
CA TRP A 121 -14.02 -13.02 30.09
C TRP A 121 -13.55 -14.47 30.28
N LEU A 122 -13.73 -15.35 29.29
CA LEU A 122 -13.21 -16.73 29.33
C LEU A 122 -11.68 -16.76 29.38
N LEU A 123 -10.99 -15.85 28.67
CA LEU A 123 -9.53 -15.73 28.75
C LEU A 123 -9.06 -15.23 30.13
N ALA A 124 -9.80 -14.30 30.75
CA ALA A 124 -9.50 -13.76 32.06
C ALA A 124 -9.68 -14.78 33.21
N HIS A 125 -10.77 -15.55 33.19
CA HIS A 125 -11.13 -16.45 34.30
C HIS A 125 -10.80 -17.93 34.05
N TYR A 126 -10.74 -18.38 32.80
CA TYR A 126 -10.55 -19.78 32.40
C TYR A 126 -9.51 -19.96 31.26
N PRO A 127 -8.30 -19.37 31.35
CA PRO A 127 -7.30 -19.40 30.27
C PRO A 127 -6.87 -20.82 29.86
N THR A 128 -7.01 -21.81 30.74
CA THR A 128 -6.75 -23.23 30.44
C THR A 128 -7.61 -23.78 29.30
N LEU A 129 -8.79 -23.22 29.03
CA LEU A 129 -9.63 -23.57 27.87
C LEU A 129 -8.96 -23.25 26.53
N PHE A 130 -7.95 -22.38 26.53
CA PHE A 130 -7.22 -21.94 25.36
C PHE A 130 -5.79 -22.48 25.29
N ALA A 131 -5.35 -23.27 26.29
CA ALA A 131 -3.96 -23.75 26.46
C ALA A 131 -3.29 -24.21 25.14
N ARG A 132 -3.93 -25.13 24.40
CA ARG A 132 -3.40 -25.69 23.12
C ARG A 132 -3.23 -24.67 21.99
N LYS A 133 -3.81 -23.46 22.09
CA LYS A 133 -3.53 -22.35 21.15
C LYS A 133 -2.25 -21.61 21.49
N PHE A 134 -1.88 -21.60 22.76
CA PHE A 134 -0.76 -20.84 23.31
C PHE A 134 0.52 -21.66 23.31
N SER A 135 0.42 -22.93 23.70
CA SER A 135 1.54 -23.86 23.78
C SER A 135 1.07 -25.31 23.61
N ASN A 136 2.00 -26.19 23.21
CA ASN A 136 1.84 -27.64 23.30
C ASN A 136 2.32 -28.19 24.66
N LEU A 137 3.01 -27.38 25.48
CA LEU A 137 3.41 -27.72 26.84
C LEU A 137 2.26 -27.47 27.84
N THR A 138 2.31 -28.16 28.99
CA THR A 138 1.37 -27.91 30.10
C THR A 138 2.00 -26.97 31.12
N TRP A 139 1.59 -25.70 31.11
CA TRP A 139 2.06 -24.71 32.08
C TRP A 139 1.58 -24.98 33.51
N THR A 140 2.25 -24.33 34.46
CA THR A 140 1.88 -24.37 35.88
C THR A 140 0.57 -23.61 36.16
N ARG A 141 -0.08 -23.94 37.29
CA ARG A 141 -1.26 -23.20 37.77
C ARG A 141 -0.95 -21.72 38.07
N ALA A 142 0.30 -21.37 38.38
CA ALA A 142 0.75 -19.99 38.57
C ALA A 142 0.76 -19.23 37.23
N GLN A 143 1.38 -19.79 36.19
CA GLN A 143 1.45 -19.20 34.86
C GLN A 143 0.06 -18.99 34.23
N TYR A 144 -0.84 -19.98 34.32
CA TYR A 144 -2.23 -19.80 33.86
C TYR A 144 -2.96 -18.70 34.63
N ARG A 145 -2.77 -18.58 35.95
CA ARG A 145 -3.34 -17.48 36.75
C ARG A 145 -2.79 -16.13 36.32
N ARG A 146 -1.49 -16.02 36.08
CA ARG A 146 -0.83 -14.79 35.63
C ARG A 146 -1.34 -14.36 34.23
N MET A 147 -1.49 -15.29 33.31
CA MET A 147 -2.13 -15.03 32.01
C MET A 147 -3.57 -14.51 32.16
N GLY A 148 -4.39 -15.18 32.95
CA GLY A 148 -5.77 -14.75 33.20
C GLY A 148 -5.86 -13.36 33.83
N ALA A 149 -4.96 -13.07 34.79
CA ALA A 149 -4.83 -11.75 35.40
C ALA A 149 -4.45 -10.68 34.36
N GLY A 150 -3.48 -10.92 33.47
CA GLY A 150 -3.15 -9.99 32.38
C GLY A 150 -4.35 -9.69 31.48
N TYR A 151 -5.09 -10.74 31.04
CA TYR A 151 -6.31 -10.57 30.27
C TYR A 151 -7.37 -9.76 31.02
N ALA A 152 -7.53 -9.97 32.34
CA ALA A 152 -8.47 -9.22 33.17
C ALA A 152 -8.12 -7.71 33.25
N ARG A 153 -6.83 -7.36 33.32
CA ARG A 153 -6.36 -5.96 33.41
C ARG A 153 -6.32 -5.24 32.06
N CYS A 154 -6.15 -5.99 30.96
CA CYS A 154 -6.06 -5.45 29.59
C CYS A 154 -7.39 -4.91 29.03
N ARG A 155 -7.67 -3.64 29.33
CA ARG A 155 -8.77 -2.82 28.78
C ARG A 155 -8.65 -2.66 27.25
N ALA A 156 -7.43 -2.71 26.72
CA ALA A 156 -7.12 -2.57 25.30
C ALA A 156 -7.52 -3.79 24.44
N PHE A 157 -7.82 -4.96 25.03
CA PHE A 157 -8.16 -6.18 24.29
C PHE A 157 -9.37 -6.01 23.35
N LEU A 158 -10.42 -5.33 23.80
CA LEU A 158 -11.65 -5.14 23.04
C LEU A 158 -11.54 -4.08 21.93
N PRO A 159 -10.89 -2.91 22.15
CA PRO A 159 -10.57 -1.96 21.08
C PRO A 159 -9.73 -2.54 19.95
N HIS A 160 -8.70 -3.35 20.22
CA HIS A 160 -7.78 -3.82 19.18
C HIS A 160 -8.47 -4.56 18.00
N TRP A 161 -9.60 -5.22 18.23
CA TRP A 161 -10.41 -5.83 17.16
C TRP A 161 -11.08 -4.82 16.21
N ASP A 162 -11.32 -3.60 16.67
CA ASP A 162 -11.84 -2.48 15.86
C ASP A 162 -10.70 -1.66 15.21
N LEU A 163 -9.46 -1.73 15.74
CA LEU A 163 -8.31 -0.97 15.23
C LEU A 163 -7.47 -1.74 14.21
N VAL A 164 -7.19 -3.02 14.47
CA VAL A 164 -6.29 -3.86 13.66
C VAL A 164 -7.07 -4.47 12.50
N ARG A 165 -7.28 -3.66 11.46
CA ARG A 165 -8.08 -4.00 10.28
C ARG A 165 -7.21 -3.99 9.02
N ALA A 166 -7.73 -4.62 7.97
CA ALA A 166 -7.02 -4.75 6.70
C ALA A 166 -6.79 -3.40 5.98
N ASP A 167 -7.55 -2.35 6.33
CA ASP A 167 -7.37 -0.98 5.83
C ASP A 167 -6.40 -0.12 6.68
N THR A 168 -5.96 -0.60 7.85
CA THR A 168 -5.18 0.19 8.83
C THR A 168 -3.87 -0.46 9.27
N ALA A 169 -3.73 -1.78 9.16
CA ALA A 169 -2.56 -2.48 9.69
C ALA A 169 -1.28 -2.25 8.86
N LEU A 170 -1.36 -2.30 7.54
CA LEU A 170 -0.20 -2.32 6.64
C LEU A 170 0.18 -1.03 5.87
N PRO A 171 -0.60 0.08 5.86
CA PRO A 171 -0.18 1.31 5.18
C PRO A 171 1.24 1.77 5.54
N LEU A 172 2.00 2.13 4.50
CA LEU A 172 3.37 2.65 4.52
C LEU A 172 4.44 1.76 5.18
N LEU A 173 4.14 0.49 5.51
CA LEU A 173 5.14 -0.44 6.08
C LEU A 173 6.22 -0.88 5.09
N GLU A 174 5.95 -0.80 3.78
CA GLU A 174 6.94 -1.08 2.72
C GLU A 174 8.12 -0.08 2.68
N TRP A 175 8.02 1.03 3.42
CA TRP A 175 9.04 2.09 3.51
C TRP A 175 9.83 2.06 4.81
N VAL A 176 9.56 1.09 5.69
CA VAL A 176 10.42 0.83 6.86
C VAL A 176 11.72 0.19 6.37
N ALA A 177 12.83 0.90 6.53
CA ALA A 177 14.17 0.46 6.14
C ALA A 177 14.99 -0.13 7.31
N ASP A 178 14.46 -0.04 8.53
CA ASP A 178 15.08 -0.50 9.76
C ASP A 178 15.44 -2.00 9.76
N ARG A 179 16.51 -2.35 10.50
CA ARG A 179 16.89 -3.73 10.73
C ARG A 179 15.89 -4.45 11.64
N ILE A 180 15.30 -5.51 11.13
CA ILE A 180 14.23 -6.28 11.77
C ILE A 180 14.57 -7.78 11.75
N GLU A 181 14.51 -8.39 12.93
CA GLU A 181 14.63 -9.83 13.14
C GLU A 181 13.23 -10.43 13.31
N LEU A 182 12.69 -11.07 12.26
CA LEU A 182 11.40 -11.77 12.34
C LEU A 182 11.59 -13.19 12.89
N VAL A 183 10.79 -13.54 13.90
CA VAL A 183 10.88 -14.85 14.57
C VAL A 183 9.55 -15.58 14.46
N TRP A 184 9.58 -16.88 14.18
CA TRP A 184 8.42 -17.78 14.29
C TRP A 184 8.78 -19.07 15.02
N GLY A 185 7.88 -19.54 15.87
CA GLY A 185 7.85 -20.93 16.30
C GLY A 185 7.20 -21.81 15.24
N ASP A 186 7.75 -23.00 15.02
CA ASP A 186 7.17 -24.02 14.13
C ASP A 186 5.82 -24.57 14.64
N GLN A 187 5.55 -24.42 15.94
CA GLN A 187 4.35 -24.87 16.64
C GLN A 187 3.39 -23.73 17.05
N ASP A 188 3.53 -22.53 16.45
CA ASP A 188 2.61 -21.40 16.70
C ASP A 188 1.20 -21.66 16.12
N ASN A 189 0.29 -22.07 17.01
CA ASN A 189 -1.13 -22.34 16.73
C ASN A 189 -2.01 -21.07 16.61
N VAL A 190 -1.44 -19.86 16.73
CA VAL A 190 -2.14 -18.57 16.58
C VAL A 190 -1.79 -17.90 15.24
N LEU A 191 -0.50 -17.87 14.89
CA LEU A 191 0.08 -17.06 13.81
C LEU A 191 1.12 -17.83 12.98
N GLY A 192 0.85 -19.12 12.72
CA GLY A 192 1.76 -20.07 12.08
C GLY A 192 2.55 -19.60 10.84
N VAL A 193 3.77 -20.14 10.76
CA VAL A 193 4.92 -19.79 9.92
C VAL A 193 4.69 -19.46 8.45
N ARG A 194 3.63 -19.98 7.80
CA ARG A 194 3.32 -19.74 6.37
C ARG A 194 3.14 -18.25 6.00
N GLN A 195 3.04 -17.37 7.00
CA GLN A 195 2.92 -15.91 6.83
C GLN A 195 4.26 -15.18 6.76
N ALA A 196 5.40 -15.83 7.03
CA ALA A 196 6.72 -15.20 6.95
C ALA A 196 7.04 -14.69 5.54
N ALA A 197 6.67 -15.45 4.50
CA ALA A 197 6.79 -15.02 3.10
C ALA A 197 6.04 -13.71 2.82
N ALA A 198 4.81 -13.59 3.33
CA ALA A 198 4.02 -12.37 3.21
C ALA A 198 4.70 -11.17 3.91
N TRP A 199 5.28 -11.39 5.09
CA TRP A 199 6.00 -10.34 5.81
C TRP A 199 7.26 -9.85 5.09
N SER A 200 7.99 -10.72 4.39
CA SER A 200 9.11 -10.31 3.51
C SER A 200 8.70 -9.50 2.28
N ALA A 201 7.41 -9.47 1.95
CA ALA A 201 6.86 -8.67 0.86
C ALA A 201 6.19 -7.38 1.38
N ILE A 202 5.64 -7.42 2.60
CA ILE A 202 5.13 -6.24 3.33
C ILE A 202 6.26 -5.29 3.73
N LEU A 203 7.37 -5.84 4.25
CA LEU A 203 8.55 -5.08 4.69
C LEU A 203 9.62 -5.08 3.59
N ALA A 204 9.23 -4.68 2.37
CA ALA A 204 10.02 -4.87 1.14
C ALA A 204 11.40 -4.18 1.11
N ARG A 205 11.67 -3.24 2.02
CA ARG A 205 12.90 -2.42 2.07
C ARG A 205 13.66 -2.49 3.41
N ALA A 206 13.18 -3.29 4.36
CA ALA A 206 13.84 -3.48 5.64
C ALA A 206 15.09 -4.37 5.51
N ASP A 207 16.12 -4.14 6.34
CA ASP A 207 17.15 -5.15 6.58
C ASP A 207 16.54 -6.31 7.38
N LEU A 208 15.99 -7.28 6.65
CA LEU A 208 15.06 -8.25 7.18
C LEU A 208 15.71 -9.64 7.27
N THR A 209 15.83 -10.15 8.49
CA THR A 209 16.25 -11.53 8.75
C THR A 209 15.09 -12.36 9.31
N VAL A 210 15.08 -13.65 9.01
CA VAL A 210 14.03 -14.59 9.45
C VAL A 210 14.64 -15.77 10.20
N THR A 211 14.14 -16.03 11.40
CA THR A 211 14.51 -17.18 12.23
C THR A 211 13.29 -18.06 12.50
N LEU A 212 13.44 -19.37 12.25
CA LEU A 212 12.49 -20.38 12.72
C LEU A 212 13.06 -21.07 13.96
N GLN A 213 12.22 -21.24 14.97
CA GLN A 213 12.56 -21.94 16.20
C GLN A 213 11.74 -23.22 16.33
N ALA A 214 12.45 -24.35 16.45
CA ALA A 214 11.85 -25.67 16.60
C ALA A 214 11.32 -25.87 18.03
N GLY A 215 10.11 -26.40 18.15
CA GLY A 215 9.44 -26.63 19.43
C GLY A 215 8.79 -25.40 20.06
N TRP A 216 8.89 -24.21 19.43
CA TRP A 216 8.36 -22.98 20.02
C TRP A 216 6.86 -22.82 19.75
N GLY A 217 6.09 -22.62 20.82
CA GLY A 217 4.70 -22.16 20.77
C GLY A 217 4.60 -20.66 20.52
N HIS A 218 3.45 -20.07 20.87
CA HIS A 218 3.22 -18.63 20.69
C HIS A 218 3.85 -17.77 21.80
N TYR A 219 4.16 -18.36 22.96
CA TYR A 219 4.73 -17.67 24.12
C TYR A 219 5.99 -18.39 24.68
N PRO A 220 7.07 -18.47 23.88
CA PRO A 220 8.25 -19.29 24.18
C PRO A 220 8.97 -18.91 25.49
N TRP A 221 8.79 -17.68 25.97
CA TRP A 221 9.34 -17.21 27.25
C TRP A 221 8.57 -17.71 28.49
N ILE A 222 7.34 -18.19 28.31
CA ILE A 222 6.57 -18.90 29.35
C ILE A 222 6.85 -20.40 29.25
N ASP A 223 7.01 -20.92 28.03
CA ASP A 223 7.31 -22.32 27.74
C ASP A 223 8.71 -22.74 28.25
N THR A 224 9.73 -21.95 27.91
CA THR A 224 11.15 -22.29 28.15
C THR A 224 11.99 -21.03 28.47
N PRO A 225 11.66 -20.29 29.55
CA PRO A 225 12.22 -18.95 29.83
C PRO A 225 13.75 -18.87 29.71
N ALA A 226 14.49 -19.81 30.31
CA ALA A 226 15.95 -19.84 30.25
C ALA A 226 16.50 -19.97 28.81
N ALA A 227 15.90 -20.83 27.98
CA ALA A 227 16.32 -21.07 26.61
C ALA A 227 15.94 -19.90 25.69
N PHE A 228 14.73 -19.35 25.86
CA PHE A 228 14.28 -18.15 25.16
C PHE A 228 15.21 -16.96 25.41
N VAL A 229 15.56 -16.68 26.67
CA VAL A 229 16.45 -15.57 27.02
C VAL A 229 17.86 -15.82 26.53
N HIS A 230 18.39 -17.04 26.68
CA HIS A 230 19.72 -17.38 26.15
C HIS A 230 19.80 -17.13 24.63
N TRP A 231 18.80 -17.57 23.86
CA TRP A 231 18.74 -17.28 22.42
C TRP A 231 18.65 -15.76 22.12
N LEU A 232 17.78 -15.04 22.84
CA LEU A 232 17.52 -13.62 22.61
C LEU A 232 18.77 -12.76 22.92
N GLU A 233 19.53 -13.11 23.95
CA GLU A 233 20.79 -12.44 24.28
C GLU A 233 21.97 -12.88 23.41
N ALA A 234 22.01 -14.14 22.94
CA ALA A 234 23.06 -14.64 22.07
C ALA A 234 23.04 -14.03 20.66
N GLY A 235 21.87 -13.58 20.18
CA GLY A 235 21.74 -12.92 18.87
C GLY A 235 21.86 -13.89 17.70
N GLY A 236 20.92 -14.83 17.59
CA GLY A 236 20.94 -15.83 16.52
C GLY A 236 20.81 -15.24 15.11
N ALA A 237 21.73 -15.58 14.21
CA ALA A 237 21.63 -15.24 12.79
C ALA A 237 20.48 -16.02 12.13
N GLY A 238 19.38 -15.33 11.84
CA GLY A 238 18.41 -15.77 10.84
C GLY A 238 18.98 -15.69 9.42
N PHE A 239 18.29 -16.28 8.45
CA PHE A 239 18.64 -16.07 7.03
C PHE A 239 18.11 -14.71 6.56
N VAL A 240 18.80 -14.07 5.61
CA VAL A 240 18.36 -12.79 5.03
C VAL A 240 17.16 -13.03 4.11
N ALA A 241 16.05 -12.34 4.34
CA ALA A 241 14.76 -12.61 3.69
C ALA A 241 14.67 -12.12 2.24
N HIS A 242 15.54 -11.18 1.85
CA HIS A 242 15.49 -10.47 0.57
C HIS A 242 16.53 -10.93 -0.45
N THR A 243 17.32 -11.97 -0.15
CA THR A 243 18.18 -12.62 -1.14
C THR A 243 17.38 -13.68 -1.93
N LYS A 244 17.91 -14.12 -3.07
CA LYS A 244 17.35 -15.21 -3.87
C LYS A 244 17.13 -16.47 -3.02
N GLY A 245 18.11 -16.82 -2.20
CA GLY A 245 18.05 -17.92 -1.24
C GLY A 245 16.95 -17.74 -0.18
N GLY A 246 16.86 -16.54 0.42
CA GLY A 246 15.82 -16.20 1.39
C GLY A 246 14.40 -16.29 0.83
N ARG A 247 14.18 -15.75 -0.39
CA ARG A 247 12.89 -15.84 -1.09
C ARG A 247 12.49 -17.30 -1.36
N LEU A 248 13.43 -18.17 -1.74
CA LEU A 248 13.17 -19.59 -1.95
C LEU A 248 12.87 -20.35 -0.65
N ALA A 249 13.60 -20.08 0.43
CA ALA A 249 13.30 -20.63 1.76
C ALA A 249 11.88 -20.23 2.21
N LEU A 250 11.52 -18.96 2.08
CA LEU A 250 10.20 -18.43 2.42
C LEU A 250 9.07 -18.99 1.55
N ALA A 251 9.30 -19.18 0.24
CA ALA A 251 8.38 -19.85 -0.65
C ALA A 251 8.14 -21.33 -0.25
N THR A 252 9.21 -22.03 0.14
CA THR A 252 9.13 -23.41 0.66
C THR A 252 8.33 -23.44 1.97
N MET A 253 8.59 -22.52 2.89
CA MET A 253 7.84 -22.36 4.16
C MET A 253 6.36 -22.03 3.95
N ALA A 254 6.00 -21.29 2.90
CA ALA A 254 4.61 -21.06 2.51
C ALA A 254 3.93 -22.33 1.96
N GLY A 255 4.70 -23.28 1.44
CA GLY A 255 4.24 -24.52 0.80
C GLY A 255 4.10 -24.41 -0.72
N LEU A 256 4.95 -23.60 -1.38
CA LEU A 256 5.09 -23.59 -2.84
C LEU A 256 6.01 -24.72 -3.30
N PRO A 257 5.84 -25.27 -4.52
CA PRO A 257 6.71 -26.29 -5.08
C PRO A 257 8.03 -25.64 -5.55
N VAL A 258 8.96 -25.49 -4.62
CA VAL A 258 10.32 -25.03 -4.85
C VAL A 258 11.23 -26.26 -4.99
N PRO A 259 12.11 -26.34 -6.00
CA PRO A 259 13.12 -27.40 -6.05
C PRO A 259 14.01 -27.33 -4.81
N PRO A 260 14.39 -28.45 -4.18
CA PRO A 260 15.22 -28.45 -2.98
C PRO A 260 16.43 -27.52 -3.12
N ALA A 261 16.58 -26.57 -2.20
CA ALA A 261 17.59 -25.52 -2.26
C ALA A 261 18.28 -25.31 -0.91
N LEU A 262 19.56 -24.96 -0.95
CA LEU A 262 20.40 -24.66 0.20
C LEU A 262 21.20 -23.36 -0.03
N SER A 263 20.97 -22.37 0.83
CA SER A 263 21.77 -21.14 0.91
C SER A 263 23.06 -21.34 1.69
N LEU A 264 24.18 -20.89 1.13
CA LEU A 264 25.53 -20.99 1.69
C LEU A 264 26.23 -19.63 1.66
N THR A 265 26.78 -19.21 2.80
CA THR A 265 27.66 -18.02 2.93
C THR A 265 29.14 -18.41 3.13
N ARG A 266 29.45 -19.70 2.99
CA ARG A 266 30.79 -20.29 3.12
C ARG A 266 30.89 -21.59 2.31
N ALA A 267 32.04 -21.87 1.71
CA ALA A 267 32.22 -23.03 0.84
C ALA A 267 32.37 -24.37 1.61
N ASP A 268 32.86 -24.30 2.84
CA ASP A 268 33.09 -25.42 3.76
C ASP A 268 31.87 -25.75 4.65
N ASP A 269 30.66 -25.35 4.24
CA ASP A 269 29.45 -25.54 5.04
C ASP A 269 29.11 -27.03 5.22
N PRO A 270 29.03 -27.54 6.47
CA PRO A 270 28.83 -28.96 6.75
C PRO A 270 27.45 -29.49 6.32
N ARG A 271 26.50 -28.61 5.96
CA ARG A 271 25.19 -29.01 5.43
C ARG A 271 25.27 -29.48 3.98
N LEU A 272 26.21 -28.96 3.18
CA LEU A 272 26.28 -29.19 1.74
C LEU A 272 26.46 -30.68 1.36
N PRO A 273 27.40 -31.46 1.94
CA PRO A 273 27.60 -32.86 1.55
C PRO A 273 26.37 -33.73 1.80
N GLY A 274 25.71 -33.57 2.96
CA GLY A 274 24.48 -34.30 3.28
C GLY A 274 23.28 -33.88 2.44
N PHE A 275 23.20 -32.60 2.07
CA PHE A 275 22.17 -32.08 1.18
C PHE A 275 22.31 -32.63 -0.25
N LEU A 276 23.52 -32.66 -0.80
CA LEU A 276 23.79 -33.28 -2.11
C LEU A 276 23.50 -34.78 -2.09
N ALA A 277 23.97 -35.50 -1.06
CA ALA A 277 23.77 -36.94 -0.90
C ALA A 277 22.29 -37.35 -0.73
N SER A 278 21.38 -36.41 -0.44
CA SER A 278 19.93 -36.69 -0.38
C SER A 278 19.32 -37.06 -1.73
N GLN A 279 19.93 -36.64 -2.83
CA GLN A 279 19.48 -36.86 -4.21
C GLN A 279 20.70 -37.11 -5.11
N PRO A 280 21.33 -38.30 -5.04
CA PRO A 280 22.63 -38.57 -5.66
C PRO A 280 22.62 -38.48 -7.18
N ASP A 281 21.51 -38.86 -7.81
CA ASP A 281 21.32 -38.83 -9.27
C ASP A 281 20.88 -37.44 -9.80
N ALA A 282 20.85 -36.41 -8.94
CA ALA A 282 20.41 -35.08 -9.31
C ALA A 282 21.57 -34.18 -9.77
N GLU A 283 21.31 -33.43 -10.84
CA GLU A 283 22.08 -32.25 -11.23
C GLU A 283 21.64 -31.01 -10.43
N TRP A 284 22.53 -30.02 -10.32
CA TRP A 284 22.35 -28.83 -9.50
C TRP A 284 22.53 -27.55 -10.32
N ALA A 285 21.73 -26.54 -9.99
CA ALA A 285 21.97 -25.15 -10.34
C ALA A 285 22.69 -24.47 -9.17
N ILE A 286 23.85 -23.89 -9.43
CA ILE A 286 24.66 -23.15 -8.46
C ILE A 286 24.57 -21.67 -8.84
N ARG A 287 23.78 -20.90 -8.09
CA ARG A 287 23.39 -19.53 -8.44
C ARG A 287 24.04 -18.51 -7.49
N SER A 288 24.49 -17.37 -8.02
CA SER A 288 24.80 -16.19 -7.21
C SER A 288 23.57 -15.73 -6.41
N SER A 289 23.79 -15.04 -5.30
CA SER A 289 22.74 -14.40 -4.50
C SER A 289 23.36 -13.27 -3.67
N SER A 290 22.73 -12.10 -3.63
CA SER A 290 23.24 -10.95 -2.86
C SER A 290 22.11 -10.03 -2.38
N HIS A 291 22.38 -9.25 -1.35
CA HIS A 291 21.43 -8.29 -0.79
C HIS A 291 21.06 -7.18 -1.78
N GLY A 292 21.92 -6.87 -2.76
CA GLY A 292 21.70 -5.85 -3.79
C GLY A 292 21.09 -6.35 -5.11
N GLU A 293 20.70 -7.62 -5.20
CA GLU A 293 20.15 -8.23 -6.44
C GLU A 293 18.61 -8.21 -6.49
N ASP A 294 17.95 -8.59 -5.40
CA ASP A 294 16.50 -8.88 -5.34
C ASP A 294 15.71 -7.80 -4.56
N GLN A 295 16.20 -6.56 -4.62
CA GLN A 295 15.61 -5.39 -3.95
C GLN A 295 14.41 -4.82 -4.70
N ALA A 296 13.46 -4.26 -3.97
CA ALA A 296 12.23 -3.72 -4.53
C ALA A 296 12.44 -2.55 -5.51
N ASP A 297 13.50 -1.75 -5.32
CA ASP A 297 13.78 -0.52 -6.07
C ASP A 297 15.00 -0.63 -7.02
N ALA A 298 15.72 -1.76 -7.03
CA ALA A 298 16.93 -1.95 -7.84
C ALA A 298 17.02 -3.38 -8.39
N ALA A 299 16.88 -3.52 -9.72
CA ALA A 299 16.96 -4.80 -10.43
C ALA A 299 18.26 -4.89 -11.25
N ASN A 300 19.31 -5.43 -10.63
CA ASN A 300 20.64 -5.58 -11.23
C ASN A 300 20.72 -6.80 -12.16
N ALA A 301 20.09 -6.71 -13.34
CA ALA A 301 20.16 -7.74 -14.37
C ALA A 301 21.57 -7.85 -15.00
N GLY A 302 22.02 -9.07 -15.33
CA GLY A 302 23.26 -9.31 -16.09
C GLY A 302 24.57 -9.34 -15.28
N LEU A 303 24.57 -9.08 -13.98
CA LEU A 303 25.77 -9.10 -13.12
C LEU A 303 26.06 -10.49 -12.48
N HIS A 304 25.45 -11.56 -12.96
CA HIS A 304 25.29 -12.81 -12.20
C HIS A 304 25.87 -14.04 -12.90
N THR A 305 26.72 -14.77 -12.18
CA THR A 305 27.18 -16.11 -12.60
C THR A 305 26.20 -17.16 -12.08
N THR A 306 25.76 -18.07 -12.95
CA THR A 306 24.98 -19.25 -12.57
C THR A 306 25.49 -20.45 -13.36
N PHE A 307 25.84 -21.51 -12.65
CA PHE A 307 26.25 -22.78 -13.24
C PHE A 307 25.05 -23.73 -13.25
N LEU A 308 24.71 -24.27 -14.43
CA LEU A 308 23.60 -25.20 -14.62
C LEU A 308 24.12 -26.62 -14.83
N ARG A 309 23.25 -27.62 -14.61
CA ARG A 309 23.55 -29.06 -14.79
C ARG A 309 24.80 -29.55 -14.05
N VAL A 310 25.12 -28.95 -12.90
CA VAL A 310 26.36 -29.25 -12.15
C VAL A 310 26.21 -30.60 -11.44
N PRO A 311 27.10 -31.59 -11.66
CA PRO A 311 27.09 -32.85 -10.91
C PRO A 311 27.41 -32.61 -9.44
N ALA A 312 26.85 -33.40 -8.52
CA ALA A 312 27.07 -33.26 -7.08
C ALA A 312 28.56 -33.18 -6.68
N ALA A 313 29.42 -33.96 -7.35
CA ALA A 313 30.88 -33.95 -7.13
C ALA A 313 31.59 -32.63 -7.47
N GLN A 314 30.97 -31.74 -8.25
CA GLN A 314 31.52 -30.44 -8.65
C GLN A 314 30.87 -29.25 -7.90
N ALA A 315 29.73 -29.48 -7.25
CA ALA A 315 28.93 -28.41 -6.63
C ALA A 315 29.71 -27.59 -5.59
N ALA A 316 30.52 -28.24 -4.74
CA ALA A 316 31.34 -27.55 -3.74
C ALA A 316 32.41 -26.62 -4.37
N ALA A 317 33.02 -27.02 -5.49
CA ALA A 317 33.98 -26.19 -6.20
C ALA A 317 33.32 -24.95 -6.84
N ARG A 318 32.12 -25.12 -7.41
CA ARG A 318 31.33 -23.99 -7.97
C ARG A 318 30.79 -23.06 -6.88
N VAL A 319 30.52 -23.55 -5.67
CA VAL A 319 30.19 -22.70 -4.52
C VAL A 319 31.40 -21.87 -4.08
N ALA A 320 32.59 -22.48 -4.00
CA ALA A 320 33.83 -21.74 -3.69
C ALA A 320 34.10 -20.65 -4.74
N GLU A 321 34.01 -20.97 -6.03
CA GLU A 321 34.21 -20.05 -7.15
C GLU A 321 33.31 -18.79 -7.08
N LEU A 322 32.05 -18.94 -6.64
CA LEU A 322 31.15 -17.80 -6.43
C LEU A 322 31.54 -16.95 -5.21
N LEU A 323 31.83 -17.60 -4.08
CA LEU A 323 32.10 -16.90 -2.81
C LEU A 323 33.48 -16.25 -2.78
N ASP A 324 34.51 -16.93 -3.30
CA ASP A 324 35.87 -16.38 -3.48
C ASP A 324 35.87 -15.24 -4.52
N GLY A 325 34.89 -15.23 -5.43
CA GLY A 325 34.57 -14.11 -6.34
C GLY A 325 33.95 -12.88 -5.65
N GLY A 326 33.72 -12.92 -4.33
CA GLY A 326 33.22 -11.79 -3.54
C GLY A 326 31.70 -11.74 -3.36
N LEU A 327 30.97 -12.82 -3.65
CA LEU A 327 29.51 -12.89 -3.42
C LEU A 327 29.18 -13.23 -1.97
N GLU A 328 28.10 -12.63 -1.45
CA GLU A 328 27.63 -12.81 -0.07
C GLU A 328 26.98 -14.19 0.18
N GLU A 329 26.25 -14.70 -0.81
CA GLU A 329 25.51 -15.98 -0.74
C GLU A 329 25.60 -16.74 -2.07
N ALA A 330 25.78 -18.05 -1.99
CA ALA A 330 25.61 -18.99 -3.10
C ALA A 330 24.41 -19.91 -2.81
N VAL A 331 23.55 -20.11 -3.81
CA VAL A 331 22.36 -20.97 -3.69
C VAL A 331 22.58 -22.25 -4.50
N VAL A 332 22.59 -23.39 -3.81
CA VAL A 332 22.64 -24.73 -4.41
C VAL A 332 21.21 -25.24 -4.53
N GLN A 333 20.62 -25.19 -5.72
CA GLN A 333 19.23 -25.56 -6.02
C GLN A 333 19.20 -26.79 -6.92
N ARG A 334 18.33 -27.77 -6.69
CA ARG A 334 18.21 -28.92 -7.61
C ARG A 334 17.77 -28.44 -8.99
N PHE A 335 18.50 -28.84 -10.03
CA PHE A 335 18.14 -28.52 -11.41
C PHE A 335 16.81 -29.20 -11.80
N ILE A 336 15.99 -28.48 -12.56
CA ILE A 336 14.76 -28.99 -13.16
C ILE A 336 14.97 -29.02 -14.67
N THR A 337 15.07 -30.22 -15.26
CA THR A 337 15.00 -30.39 -16.71
C THR A 337 13.57 -30.10 -17.18
N PRO A 338 13.29 -28.96 -17.87
CA PRO A 338 11.93 -28.57 -18.19
C PRO A 338 11.52 -29.07 -19.57
N VAL A 339 10.22 -29.29 -19.73
CA VAL A 339 9.57 -29.38 -21.05
C VAL A 339 9.18 -27.99 -21.55
N LEU A 340 8.71 -27.13 -20.64
CA LEU A 340 8.52 -25.69 -20.85
C LEU A 340 9.16 -24.94 -19.68
N SER A 341 9.77 -23.78 -19.93
CA SER A 341 10.17 -22.85 -18.87
C SER A 341 9.99 -21.41 -19.32
N GLY A 342 9.85 -20.51 -18.35
CA GLY A 342 9.45 -19.14 -18.62
C GLY A 342 9.74 -18.17 -17.49
N ILE A 343 9.62 -16.89 -17.83
CA ILE A 343 9.62 -15.75 -16.92
C ILE A 343 8.21 -15.16 -16.97
N ALA A 344 7.65 -14.77 -15.83
CA ALA A 344 6.34 -14.17 -15.75
C ALA A 344 6.35 -12.96 -14.82
N PHE A 345 5.99 -11.79 -15.34
CA PHE A 345 5.67 -10.62 -14.55
C PHE A 345 4.21 -10.73 -14.10
N VAL A 346 4.02 -10.96 -12.81
CA VAL A 346 2.72 -11.34 -12.23
C VAL A 346 2.16 -10.20 -11.38
N ARG A 347 0.94 -9.75 -11.69
CA ARG A 347 0.06 -8.98 -10.79
C ARG A 347 -1.26 -9.75 -10.61
N HIS A 348 -2.12 -9.37 -9.67
CA HIS A 348 -3.37 -10.13 -9.49
C HIS A 348 -4.39 -9.91 -10.62
N LEU A 349 -4.30 -8.77 -11.32
CA LEU A 349 -5.18 -8.46 -12.44
C LEU A 349 -4.74 -9.11 -13.76
N ALA A 350 -3.44 -9.24 -13.98
CA ALA A 350 -2.85 -9.73 -15.23
C ALA A 350 -1.50 -10.42 -15.01
N VAL A 351 -1.10 -11.25 -15.97
CA VAL A 351 0.19 -11.92 -16.05
C VAL A 351 0.75 -11.72 -17.44
N GLU A 352 1.95 -11.16 -17.51
CA GLU A 352 2.73 -11.02 -18.74
C GLU A 352 3.80 -12.10 -18.71
N VAL A 353 3.72 -13.07 -19.62
CA VAL A 353 4.56 -14.28 -19.59
C VAL A 353 5.33 -14.45 -20.89
N GLU A 354 6.61 -14.77 -20.74
CA GLU A 354 7.52 -15.17 -21.79
C GLU A 354 7.97 -16.62 -21.55
N TRP A 355 7.98 -17.48 -22.57
CA TRP A 355 8.36 -18.88 -22.40
C TRP A 355 9.00 -19.50 -23.64
N VAL A 356 9.70 -20.62 -23.42
CA VAL A 356 10.33 -21.47 -24.44
C VAL A 356 10.03 -22.94 -24.17
N GLU A 357 10.20 -23.77 -25.20
CA GLU A 357 10.37 -25.22 -25.05
C GLU A 357 11.78 -25.52 -24.52
N GLY A 358 11.89 -26.46 -23.59
CA GLY A 358 13.14 -26.71 -22.87
C GLY A 358 13.46 -25.65 -21.82
N HIS A 359 14.74 -25.27 -21.71
CA HIS A 359 15.29 -24.42 -20.64
C HIS A 359 15.57 -22.97 -21.09
N LEU A 360 15.33 -22.01 -20.20
CA LEU A 360 15.53 -20.54 -20.37
C LEU A 360 16.92 -20.12 -20.88
N GLU A 361 17.93 -20.96 -20.69
CA GLU A 361 19.31 -20.79 -21.19
C GLU A 361 19.36 -20.50 -22.70
N THR A 362 18.42 -21.08 -23.48
CA THR A 362 18.29 -20.83 -24.94
C THR A 362 17.95 -19.38 -25.30
N LEU A 363 17.41 -18.59 -24.36
CA LEU A 363 17.18 -17.15 -24.51
C LEU A 363 18.45 -16.34 -24.21
N ALA A 364 19.25 -16.76 -23.24
CA ALA A 364 20.51 -16.10 -22.88
C ALA A 364 21.55 -16.24 -23.99
N ASP A 365 21.61 -17.41 -24.64
CA ASP A 365 22.46 -17.68 -25.80
C ASP A 365 21.93 -17.05 -27.12
N GLY A 366 20.75 -16.41 -27.08
CA GLY A 366 20.12 -15.79 -28.26
C GLY A 366 19.65 -16.77 -29.34
N GLN A 367 19.58 -18.07 -29.04
CA GLN A 367 19.27 -19.12 -30.02
C GLN A 367 17.76 -19.34 -30.23
N ALA A 368 16.92 -18.89 -29.30
CA ALA A 368 15.46 -18.98 -29.38
C ALA A 368 14.80 -17.61 -29.20
N SER A 369 13.71 -17.37 -29.95
CA SER A 369 12.78 -16.27 -29.67
C SER A 369 11.71 -16.73 -28.67
N PRO A 370 11.44 -15.99 -27.58
CA PRO A 370 10.42 -16.38 -26.62
C PRO A 370 9.01 -16.24 -27.22
N GLN A 371 8.13 -17.19 -26.91
CA GLN A 371 6.69 -16.99 -27.07
C GLN A 371 6.18 -16.05 -25.97
N ARG A 372 5.20 -15.20 -26.27
CA ARG A 372 4.74 -14.13 -25.37
C ARG A 372 3.21 -14.04 -25.31
N ALA A 373 2.67 -13.84 -24.12
CA ALA A 373 1.24 -13.64 -23.91
C ALA A 373 0.94 -12.78 -22.68
N ILE A 374 -0.16 -12.03 -22.73
CA ILE A 374 -0.73 -11.29 -21.60
C ILE A 374 -2.08 -11.92 -21.25
N LEU A 375 -2.14 -12.56 -20.09
CA LEU A 375 -3.35 -13.14 -19.52
C LEU A 375 -3.96 -12.12 -18.55
N SER A 376 -5.26 -11.82 -18.63
CA SER A 376 -5.90 -10.84 -17.74
C SER A 376 -7.31 -11.24 -17.29
N ARG A 377 -7.64 -10.96 -16.02
CA ARG A 377 -8.97 -11.19 -15.43
C ARG A 377 -10.00 -10.10 -15.77
N LEU A 378 -9.57 -8.99 -16.37
CA LEU A 378 -10.43 -7.85 -16.71
C LEU A 378 -11.19 -8.10 -18.02
N GLY A 379 -10.50 -8.61 -19.03
CA GLY A 379 -11.07 -9.00 -20.32
C GLY A 379 -10.09 -8.76 -21.47
N GLU A 380 -10.60 -8.93 -22.69
CA GLU A 380 -9.84 -8.87 -23.94
C GLU A 380 -9.04 -7.56 -24.16
N PRO A 381 -9.50 -6.35 -23.77
CA PRO A 381 -8.68 -5.13 -23.90
C PRO A 381 -7.41 -5.09 -23.03
N TRP A 382 -7.20 -6.07 -22.15
CA TRP A 382 -5.98 -6.26 -21.35
C TRP A 382 -5.27 -7.58 -21.70
N GLN A 383 -5.57 -8.18 -22.84
CA GLN A 383 -4.99 -9.45 -23.29
C GLN A 383 -4.26 -9.24 -24.63
N ARG A 384 -3.14 -9.94 -24.81
CA ARG A 384 -2.36 -9.96 -26.06
C ARG A 384 -1.77 -11.34 -26.27
N GLY A 385 -1.75 -11.81 -27.51
CA GLY A 385 -1.32 -13.19 -27.82
C GLY A 385 -2.19 -14.24 -27.12
N THR A 386 -1.71 -15.48 -27.10
CA THR A 386 -2.35 -16.59 -26.39
C THR A 386 -1.28 -17.51 -25.79
N PHE A 387 -1.53 -18.06 -24.60
CA PHE A 387 -0.75 -19.17 -24.08
C PHE A 387 -1.46 -20.47 -24.48
N PRO A 388 -0.93 -21.25 -25.44
CA PRO A 388 -1.57 -22.48 -25.90
C PRO A 388 -1.48 -23.58 -24.83
N THR A 389 -2.37 -24.58 -24.89
CA THR A 389 -2.22 -25.77 -24.06
C THR A 389 -1.19 -26.70 -24.69
N ALA A 390 0.02 -26.75 -24.12
CA ALA A 390 1.15 -27.52 -24.65
C ALA A 390 1.73 -28.44 -23.55
N HIS A 391 2.14 -29.65 -23.92
CA HIS A 391 2.75 -30.66 -23.02
C HIS A 391 1.98 -30.90 -21.69
N GLY A 392 0.64 -30.81 -21.71
CA GLY A 392 -0.22 -30.97 -20.52
C GLY A 392 -0.37 -29.72 -19.63
N LEU A 393 0.30 -28.62 -19.96
CA LEU A 393 0.17 -27.32 -19.29
C LEU A 393 -0.78 -26.41 -20.06
N SER A 394 -1.85 -25.95 -19.42
CA SER A 394 -2.74 -24.90 -19.93
C SER A 394 -2.51 -23.55 -19.24
N ALA A 395 -2.94 -22.47 -19.92
CA ALA A 395 -2.94 -21.11 -19.36
C ALA A 395 -3.63 -21.03 -17.98
N THR A 396 -4.67 -21.82 -17.75
CA THR A 396 -5.41 -21.87 -16.46
C THR A 396 -4.56 -22.48 -15.33
N GLN A 397 -3.79 -23.54 -15.61
CA GLN A 397 -2.86 -24.13 -14.64
C GLN A 397 -1.73 -23.17 -14.30
N LEU A 398 -1.13 -22.52 -15.31
CA LEU A 398 -0.08 -21.54 -15.12
C LEU A 398 -0.56 -20.32 -14.34
N TRP A 399 -1.71 -19.74 -14.71
CA TRP A 399 -2.37 -18.67 -13.95
C TRP A 399 -2.60 -19.07 -12.49
N ALA A 400 -3.19 -20.25 -12.24
CA ALA A 400 -3.45 -20.71 -10.88
C ALA A 400 -2.18 -20.91 -10.04
N PHE A 401 -1.08 -21.34 -10.67
CA PHE A 401 0.24 -21.44 -10.03
C PHE A 401 0.81 -20.06 -9.70
N LEU A 402 0.89 -19.14 -10.66
CA LEU A 402 1.48 -17.81 -10.48
C LEU A 402 0.69 -16.96 -9.46
N GLN A 403 -0.64 -17.05 -9.49
CA GLN A 403 -1.50 -16.41 -8.48
C GLN A 403 -1.35 -17.03 -7.08
N ARG A 404 -0.93 -18.30 -6.97
CA ARG A 404 -0.56 -18.93 -5.69
C ARG A 404 0.81 -18.45 -5.20
N VAL A 405 1.77 -18.18 -6.09
CA VAL A 405 3.06 -17.55 -5.75
C VAL A 405 2.82 -16.13 -5.20
N LEU A 406 2.09 -15.28 -5.95
CA LEU A 406 1.71 -13.94 -5.47
C LEU A 406 1.03 -13.99 -4.10
N ARG A 407 0.06 -14.88 -3.90
CA ARG A 407 -0.65 -14.99 -2.62
C ARG A 407 0.28 -15.34 -1.45
N ALA A 408 1.35 -16.11 -1.66
CA ALA A 408 2.33 -16.37 -0.60
C ALA A 408 3.06 -15.08 -0.18
N PHE A 409 3.46 -14.27 -1.16
CA PHE A 409 4.12 -12.97 -1.00
C PHE A 409 3.12 -11.80 -0.95
N HIS A 410 2.02 -12.00 -0.22
CA HIS A 410 1.03 -10.97 0.10
C HIS A 410 0.38 -10.21 -1.08
N TYR A 411 0.33 -10.83 -2.26
CA TYR A 411 -0.11 -10.22 -3.52
C TYR A 411 0.77 -9.07 -4.02
N VAL A 412 2.00 -8.93 -3.52
CA VAL A 412 2.97 -7.96 -4.04
C VAL A 412 3.41 -8.37 -5.46
N PRO A 413 3.20 -7.53 -6.49
CA PRO A 413 3.60 -7.83 -7.87
C PRO A 413 5.06 -8.25 -7.95
N GLY A 414 5.35 -9.22 -8.81
CA GLY A 414 6.69 -9.79 -8.88
C GLY A 414 7.01 -10.48 -10.18
N ASP A 415 8.29 -10.54 -10.44
CA ASP A 415 8.96 -11.34 -11.45
C ASP A 415 9.09 -12.79 -10.93
N VAL A 416 8.73 -13.77 -11.76
CA VAL A 416 8.68 -15.20 -11.42
C VAL A 416 9.31 -16.04 -12.52
N GLU A 417 10.45 -16.66 -12.19
CA GLU A 417 11.01 -17.76 -12.99
C GLU A 417 10.26 -19.07 -12.67
N TRP A 418 9.84 -19.80 -13.70
CA TRP A 418 9.09 -21.05 -13.55
C TRP A 418 9.50 -22.13 -14.56
N ALA A 419 9.33 -23.39 -14.16
CA ALA A 419 9.59 -24.56 -14.99
C ALA A 419 8.45 -25.59 -14.90
N TRP A 420 8.13 -26.23 -16.02
CA TRP A 420 7.19 -27.34 -16.14
C TRP A 420 7.95 -28.61 -16.51
N ASP A 421 7.98 -29.60 -15.63
CA ASP A 421 8.70 -30.87 -15.84
C ASP A 421 7.85 -31.95 -16.56
N GLY A 422 6.74 -31.54 -17.18
CA GLY A 422 5.73 -32.45 -17.74
C GLY A 422 4.72 -33.00 -16.72
N LYS A 423 4.90 -32.75 -15.42
CA LYS A 423 4.05 -33.25 -14.33
C LYS A 423 3.58 -32.15 -13.37
N GLN A 424 4.45 -31.22 -13.01
CA GLN A 424 4.16 -30.09 -12.12
C GLN A 424 4.93 -28.81 -12.48
N LEU A 425 4.40 -27.67 -12.01
CA LEU A 425 5.05 -26.37 -12.08
C LEU A 425 5.93 -26.17 -10.85
N TRP A 426 7.19 -25.83 -11.08
CA TRP A 426 8.20 -25.46 -10.09
C TRP A 426 8.42 -23.95 -10.08
N LEU A 427 8.63 -23.39 -8.89
CA LEU A 427 9.09 -22.01 -8.70
C LEU A 427 10.63 -21.99 -8.62
N LEU A 428 11.28 -21.31 -9.57
CA LEU A 428 12.75 -21.22 -9.61
C LEU A 428 13.29 -19.96 -8.91
N GLN A 429 12.57 -18.84 -9.00
CA GLN A 429 12.82 -17.58 -8.27
C GLN A 429 11.51 -16.74 -8.19
N TYR A 430 11.39 -15.91 -7.14
CA TYR A 430 10.39 -14.83 -7.06
C TYR A 430 11.09 -13.55 -6.56
N ARG A 431 10.91 -12.45 -7.29
CA ARG A 431 11.44 -11.11 -6.98
C ARG A 431 10.29 -10.10 -6.97
N PRO A 432 10.04 -9.35 -5.88
CA PRO A 432 9.09 -8.22 -5.90
C PRO A 432 9.55 -7.13 -6.86
N ILE A 433 8.63 -6.49 -7.59
CA ILE A 433 8.96 -5.41 -8.54
C ILE A 433 8.12 -4.16 -8.29
N SER A 434 8.78 -3.02 -8.05
CA SER A 434 8.14 -1.69 -7.97
C SER A 434 7.96 -1.04 -9.34
N SER A 435 8.91 -1.27 -10.26
CA SER A 435 8.98 -0.65 -11.58
C SER A 435 9.04 -1.71 -12.68
N TYR A 436 8.06 -1.70 -13.58
CA TYR A 436 8.00 -2.50 -14.80
C TYR A 436 6.97 -1.85 -15.76
N GLY A 437 7.19 -1.99 -17.07
CA GLY A 437 6.37 -1.39 -18.13
C GLY A 437 5.06 -2.13 -18.39
N TRP A 438 4.24 -2.32 -17.36
CA TRP A 438 3.02 -3.13 -17.42
C TRP A 438 2.08 -2.74 -18.56
N HIS A 439 1.37 -3.72 -19.10
CA HIS A 439 0.14 -3.49 -19.85
C HIS A 439 -1.01 -3.12 -18.87
N ARG A 440 -0.90 -1.92 -18.30
CA ARG A 440 -1.80 -1.26 -17.33
C ARG A 440 -2.31 0.04 -17.92
N HIS A 441 -3.59 0.37 -17.72
CA HIS A 441 -4.15 1.62 -18.22
C HIS A 441 -3.98 2.77 -17.21
N LEU A 442 -3.47 3.92 -17.67
CA LEU A 442 -3.15 5.12 -16.87
C LEU A 442 -3.92 6.36 -17.32
N THR A 443 -3.98 7.41 -16.49
CA THR A 443 -4.49 8.73 -16.88
C THR A 443 -3.84 9.90 -16.14
N ALA A 444 -3.79 11.04 -16.82
CA ALA A 444 -3.36 12.33 -16.27
C ALA A 444 -4.52 13.21 -15.73
N ALA A 445 -5.79 12.88 -16.01
CA ALA A 445 -6.91 13.83 -15.93
C ALA A 445 -7.04 14.59 -14.58
N ASN A 446 -7.52 13.93 -13.53
CA ASN A 446 -7.71 14.55 -12.21
C ASN A 446 -6.39 15.05 -11.55
N ILE A 447 -5.24 14.47 -11.90
CA ILE A 447 -3.94 14.87 -11.30
C ILE A 447 -3.41 16.16 -11.94
N ALA A 448 -3.56 16.32 -13.26
CA ALA A 448 -3.19 17.53 -13.97
C ALA A 448 -4.14 18.72 -13.70
N GLU A 449 -5.35 18.50 -13.15
CA GLU A 449 -6.21 19.57 -12.63
C GLU A 449 -5.76 20.13 -11.26
N ILE A 450 -4.87 19.45 -10.53
CA ILE A 450 -4.50 19.84 -9.16
C ILE A 450 -2.99 19.99 -8.91
N LEU A 451 -2.13 19.45 -9.78
CA LEU A 451 -0.67 19.55 -9.68
C LEU A 451 -0.04 19.93 -11.04
N PRO A 452 1.03 20.75 -11.04
CA PRO A 452 1.71 21.16 -12.26
C PRO A 452 2.43 19.97 -12.92
N PRO A 453 2.73 20.01 -14.23
CA PRO A 453 3.33 18.88 -14.96
C PRO A 453 4.64 18.33 -14.38
N GLN A 454 5.39 19.18 -13.67
CA GLN A 454 6.47 18.79 -12.76
C GLN A 454 6.07 19.27 -11.35
N PRO A 455 5.49 18.41 -10.50
CA PRO A 455 5.25 18.74 -9.10
C PRO A 455 6.58 18.88 -8.37
N SER A 456 6.58 19.47 -7.17
CA SER A 456 7.77 19.55 -6.33
C SER A 456 8.27 18.15 -5.93
N ARG A 457 9.57 18.02 -5.63
CA ARG A 457 10.14 16.75 -5.15
C ARG A 457 9.43 16.24 -3.89
N LEU A 458 8.98 17.14 -3.00
CA LEU A 458 8.17 16.82 -1.82
C LEU A 458 6.83 16.13 -2.18
N VAL A 459 6.16 16.60 -3.23
CA VAL A 459 4.90 16.00 -3.70
C VAL A 459 5.15 14.66 -4.37
N GLU A 460 6.11 14.54 -5.28
CA GLU A 460 6.41 13.27 -5.94
C GLU A 460 6.93 12.21 -4.93
N TYR A 461 7.70 12.63 -3.92
CA TYR A 461 8.12 11.79 -2.79
C TYR A 461 6.92 11.18 -2.04
N ALA A 462 5.95 12.02 -1.67
CA ALA A 462 4.74 11.58 -0.97
C ALA A 462 3.80 10.77 -1.86
N GLN A 463 3.64 11.14 -3.14
CA GLN A 463 2.84 10.41 -4.12
C GLN A 463 3.32 8.98 -4.31
N ARG A 464 4.61 8.80 -4.63
CA ARG A 464 5.23 7.49 -4.85
C ARG A 464 5.09 6.59 -3.62
N ARG A 465 5.34 7.14 -2.42
CA ARG A 465 5.26 6.37 -1.16
C ARG A 465 3.84 6.03 -0.74
N ALA A 466 2.90 6.94 -0.92
CA ALA A 466 1.49 6.72 -0.59
C ALA A 466 0.77 5.77 -1.56
N ALA A 467 1.32 5.54 -2.75
CA ALA A 467 0.64 4.90 -3.87
C ALA A 467 0.02 3.52 -3.53
N GLY A 468 0.77 2.60 -2.89
CA GLY A 468 0.25 1.30 -2.44
C GLY A 468 -0.68 1.37 -1.22
N SER A 469 -0.61 2.46 -0.45
CA SER A 469 -1.33 2.63 0.82
C SER A 469 -2.70 3.28 0.69
N ILE A 470 -2.91 4.12 -0.33
CA ILE A 470 -4.18 4.81 -0.61
C ILE A 470 -5.35 3.82 -0.86
N PRO A 471 -5.21 2.76 -1.68
CA PRO A 471 -6.30 1.82 -1.99
C PRO A 471 -6.89 1.10 -0.76
N ALA A 472 -6.12 0.98 0.32
CA ALA A 472 -6.48 0.19 1.50
C ALA A 472 -7.83 0.61 2.13
N ILE A 473 -8.20 1.89 2.05
CA ILE A 473 -9.50 2.41 2.53
C ILE A 473 -10.70 1.68 1.91
N MET A 474 -10.58 1.27 0.64
CA MET A 474 -11.66 0.63 -0.12
C MET A 474 -11.97 -0.78 0.41
N ALA A 475 -11.01 -1.40 1.12
CA ALA A 475 -11.19 -2.70 1.74
C ALA A 475 -12.29 -2.72 2.82
N ARG A 476 -12.64 -1.55 3.38
CA ARG A 476 -13.79 -1.39 4.30
C ARG A 476 -15.12 -1.78 3.65
N TRP A 477 -15.24 -1.68 2.31
CA TRP A 477 -16.42 -2.17 1.60
C TRP A 477 -16.16 -3.42 0.75
N ASP A 478 -15.06 -3.45 -0.01
CA ASP A 478 -14.68 -4.58 -0.86
C ASP A 478 -13.18 -4.94 -0.72
N ALA A 479 -12.90 -5.91 0.14
CA ALA A 479 -11.53 -6.33 0.47
C ALA A 479 -10.75 -6.98 -0.70
N ARG A 480 -11.38 -7.24 -1.86
CA ARG A 480 -10.66 -7.71 -3.06
C ARG A 480 -9.64 -6.72 -3.59
N VAL A 481 -9.76 -5.42 -3.25
CA VAL A 481 -8.73 -4.41 -3.56
C VAL A 481 -7.34 -4.77 -2.99
N LEU A 482 -7.30 -5.49 -1.86
CA LEU A 482 -6.05 -5.95 -1.23
C LEU A 482 -5.51 -7.25 -1.85
N GLN A 483 -6.30 -7.89 -2.72
CA GLN A 483 -5.85 -8.99 -3.55
C GLN A 483 -5.40 -8.44 -4.92
N ASP A 484 -6.10 -7.45 -5.48
CA ASP A 484 -5.66 -6.70 -6.67
C ASP A 484 -4.26 -6.11 -6.47
N ASN A 485 -4.03 -5.49 -5.29
CA ASN A 485 -2.80 -4.81 -4.88
C ASN A 485 -2.25 -3.80 -5.91
N GLU A 486 -3.16 -3.17 -6.65
CA GLU A 486 -2.85 -2.10 -7.59
C GLU A 486 -2.61 -0.78 -6.84
N PRO A 487 -1.49 -0.09 -7.07
CA PRO A 487 -1.23 1.21 -6.46
C PRO A 487 -2.15 2.29 -7.06
N PHE A 488 -2.48 3.33 -6.29
CA PHE A 488 -3.33 4.45 -6.73
C PHE A 488 -2.69 5.29 -7.85
N THR A 489 -1.37 5.42 -7.82
CA THR A 489 -0.57 6.02 -8.91
C THR A 489 0.53 5.06 -9.35
N ALA A 490 0.92 5.14 -10.62
CA ALA A 490 2.01 4.36 -11.20
C ALA A 490 2.88 5.27 -12.10
N LEU A 491 4.13 4.87 -12.32
CA LEU A 491 5.13 5.67 -13.03
C LEU A 491 5.15 5.39 -14.53
N TYR A 492 5.25 6.45 -15.34
CA TYR A 492 5.59 6.38 -16.76
C TYR A 492 6.52 7.53 -17.11
N GLY A 493 7.64 7.26 -17.79
CA GLY A 493 8.68 8.28 -18.03
C GLY A 493 9.16 8.94 -16.72
N GLY A 494 9.16 8.19 -15.62
CA GLY A 494 9.48 8.70 -14.27
C GLY A 494 8.37 9.52 -13.59
N ALA A 495 7.36 10.03 -14.29
CA ALA A 495 6.30 10.82 -13.66
C ALA A 495 5.13 9.97 -13.13
N SER A 496 4.52 10.37 -12.02
CA SER A 496 3.32 9.72 -11.46
C SER A 496 2.02 10.03 -12.22
N TYR A 497 1.28 8.99 -12.59
CA TYR A 497 -0.05 9.04 -13.20
C TYR A 497 -1.07 8.21 -12.41
N ILE A 498 -2.37 8.52 -12.55
CA ILE A 498 -3.43 7.75 -11.89
C ILE A 498 -3.58 6.38 -12.56
N ASN A 499 -3.62 5.32 -11.75
CA ASN A 499 -3.84 3.95 -12.22
C ASN A 499 -5.34 3.69 -12.42
N ASN A 500 -5.77 3.50 -13.67
CA ASN A 500 -7.19 3.20 -13.96
C ASN A 500 -7.54 1.74 -13.64
N ASP A 501 -6.60 0.80 -13.79
CA ASP A 501 -6.85 -0.63 -13.54
C ASP A 501 -7.35 -0.88 -12.11
N LEU A 502 -6.82 -0.14 -11.12
CA LEU A 502 -7.30 -0.15 -9.73
C LEU A 502 -8.81 0.01 -9.62
N PHE A 503 -9.41 0.91 -10.41
CA PHE A 503 -10.85 1.19 -10.36
C PHE A 503 -11.63 0.30 -11.33
N LEU A 504 -11.10 0.11 -12.55
CA LEU A 504 -11.71 -0.71 -13.59
C LEU A 504 -11.86 -2.18 -13.12
N ALA A 505 -10.92 -2.70 -12.34
CA ALA A 505 -11.04 -4.00 -11.66
C ALA A 505 -12.28 -4.08 -10.76
N ARG A 506 -12.54 -3.04 -9.95
CA ARG A 506 -13.70 -2.97 -9.05
C ARG A 506 -14.99 -2.90 -9.86
N LEU A 507 -15.04 -2.09 -10.93
CA LEU A 507 -16.21 -2.00 -11.82
C LEU A 507 -16.50 -3.33 -12.52
N ALA A 508 -15.47 -4.02 -13.05
CA ALA A 508 -15.60 -5.35 -13.67
C ALA A 508 -16.04 -6.44 -12.67
N ASP A 509 -15.56 -6.35 -11.43
CA ASP A 509 -15.97 -7.20 -10.30
C ASP A 509 -17.41 -6.93 -9.85
N TRP A 510 -17.90 -5.68 -9.95
CA TRP A 510 -19.27 -5.29 -9.64
C TRP A 510 -20.24 -5.42 -10.83
N GLY A 511 -19.75 -5.56 -12.06
CA GLY A 511 -20.58 -5.57 -13.28
C GLY A 511 -21.07 -4.20 -13.75
N VAL A 512 -20.40 -3.13 -13.32
CA VAL A 512 -20.65 -1.74 -13.73
C VAL A 512 -19.86 -1.41 -14.99
N SER A 513 -20.40 -0.57 -15.87
CA SER A 513 -19.68 -0.10 -17.07
C SER A 513 -18.72 1.04 -16.79
N ALA A 514 -17.59 1.09 -17.51
CA ALA A 514 -16.58 2.15 -17.40
C ALA A 514 -17.07 3.54 -17.85
N GLY A 515 -18.10 3.63 -18.70
CA GLY A 515 -18.55 4.91 -19.28
C GLY A 515 -19.04 5.95 -18.26
N ASN A 516 -19.47 5.51 -17.06
CA ASN A 516 -19.79 6.44 -15.96
C ASN A 516 -18.53 6.97 -15.26
N TYR A 517 -17.47 6.16 -15.21
CA TYR A 517 -16.21 6.47 -14.52
C TYR A 517 -15.37 7.49 -15.31
N SER A 518 -15.20 7.28 -16.62
CA SER A 518 -14.53 8.25 -17.51
C SER A 518 -15.25 9.60 -17.52
N GLY A 519 -16.59 9.60 -17.49
CA GLY A 519 -17.39 10.82 -17.36
C GLY A 519 -17.25 11.55 -16.01
N GLU A 520 -16.84 10.89 -14.92
CA GLU A 520 -16.65 11.53 -13.61
C GLU A 520 -15.21 12.01 -13.36
N ILE A 521 -14.20 11.29 -13.88
CA ILE A 521 -12.76 11.54 -13.67
C ILE A 521 -12.08 12.25 -14.86
N GLY A 522 -12.71 12.23 -16.04
CA GLY A 522 -12.11 12.74 -17.28
C GLY A 522 -11.17 11.73 -17.94
N GLY A 523 -10.77 12.04 -19.18
CA GLY A 523 -10.03 11.12 -20.04
C GLY A 523 -10.90 9.99 -20.61
N ALA A 524 -10.24 8.97 -21.14
CA ALA A 524 -10.86 7.78 -21.72
C ALA A 524 -10.57 6.53 -20.88
N THR A 525 -11.21 5.39 -21.19
CA THR A 525 -10.98 4.09 -20.53
C THR A 525 -11.41 2.90 -21.41
N PRO A 526 -10.70 1.75 -21.36
CA PRO A 526 -11.07 0.53 -22.05
C PRO A 526 -12.50 0.03 -21.77
N PRO A 527 -13.19 -0.56 -22.77
CA PRO A 527 -14.63 -0.74 -22.76
C PRO A 527 -15.13 -1.88 -21.84
N LEU A 528 -15.36 -1.58 -20.55
CA LEU A 528 -16.12 -2.46 -19.67
C LEU A 528 -17.63 -2.36 -19.94
N ARG A 529 -18.22 -3.47 -20.42
CA ARG A 529 -19.67 -3.62 -20.63
C ARG A 529 -20.39 -4.00 -19.33
N TRP A 530 -21.64 -3.55 -19.17
CA TRP A 530 -22.52 -3.91 -18.04
C TRP A 530 -22.69 -5.43 -17.91
N ARG A 531 -22.73 -5.92 -16.67
CA ARG A 531 -23.00 -7.34 -16.35
C ARG A 531 -24.09 -7.43 -15.25
N PRO A 532 -25.39 -7.30 -15.60
CA PRO A 532 -26.48 -7.11 -14.63
C PRO A 532 -26.54 -8.14 -13.49
N LEU A 533 -26.25 -9.42 -13.76
CA LEU A 533 -26.21 -10.47 -12.74
C LEU A 533 -25.07 -10.28 -11.71
N ARG A 534 -23.96 -9.63 -12.08
CA ARG A 534 -22.91 -9.20 -11.13
C ARG A 534 -23.34 -7.96 -10.36
N LEU A 535 -24.05 -7.04 -11.00
CA LEU A 535 -24.57 -5.81 -10.39
C LEU A 535 -25.54 -6.13 -9.24
N LEU A 536 -26.51 -7.01 -9.48
CA LEU A 536 -27.45 -7.48 -8.46
C LEU A 536 -26.74 -8.17 -7.28
N ARG A 537 -25.72 -9.00 -7.56
CA ARG A 537 -24.88 -9.63 -6.52
C ARG A 537 -24.01 -8.62 -5.75
N SER A 538 -23.81 -7.41 -6.27
CA SER A 538 -22.97 -6.36 -5.69
C SER A 538 -23.75 -5.30 -4.91
N LEU A 539 -25.09 -5.34 -4.92
CA LEU A 539 -25.94 -4.46 -4.09
C LEU A 539 -25.54 -4.43 -2.60
N PRO A 540 -25.15 -5.54 -1.94
CA PRO A 540 -24.65 -5.50 -0.56
C PRO A 540 -23.31 -4.74 -0.41
N VAL A 541 -22.47 -4.75 -1.45
CA VAL A 541 -21.21 -3.99 -1.47
C VAL A 541 -21.51 -2.50 -1.60
N PHE A 542 -22.41 -2.09 -2.50
CA PHE A 542 -22.82 -0.69 -2.63
C PHE A 542 -23.49 -0.14 -1.37
N TRP A 543 -24.38 -0.91 -0.73
CA TRP A 543 -25.00 -0.50 0.53
C TRP A 543 -23.99 -0.42 1.70
N ARG A 544 -22.94 -1.24 1.69
CA ARG A 544 -21.82 -1.13 2.64
C ARG A 544 -20.96 0.10 2.32
N MET A 545 -20.56 0.29 1.06
CA MET A 545 -19.77 1.43 0.58
C MET A 545 -20.45 2.75 0.93
N LEU A 546 -21.74 2.88 0.62
CA LEU A 546 -22.56 4.06 0.94
C LEU A 546 -22.49 4.39 2.44
N ARG A 547 -22.71 3.39 3.31
CA ARG A 547 -22.78 3.61 4.77
C ARG A 547 -21.40 3.82 5.41
N VAL A 548 -20.35 3.16 4.90
CA VAL A 548 -18.96 3.36 5.33
C VAL A 548 -18.44 4.73 4.90
N ALA A 549 -18.60 5.09 3.63
CA ALA A 549 -18.08 6.33 3.07
C ALA A 549 -18.76 7.55 3.72
N ARG A 550 -20.10 7.53 3.84
CA ARG A 550 -20.86 8.58 4.53
C ARG A 550 -20.48 8.66 6.02
N GLY A 551 -20.39 7.52 6.71
CA GLY A 551 -19.98 7.46 8.12
C GLY A 551 -18.53 7.88 8.39
N HIS A 552 -17.67 7.95 7.37
CA HIS A 552 -16.30 8.45 7.50
C HIS A 552 -16.22 9.99 7.43
N LEU A 553 -17.17 10.67 6.78
CA LEU A 553 -17.11 12.13 6.58
C LEU A 553 -16.95 12.93 7.89
N PRO A 554 -17.71 12.64 8.98
CA PRO A 554 -17.55 13.36 10.25
C PRO A 554 -16.24 13.06 11.00
N THR A 555 -15.45 12.08 10.55
CA THR A 555 -14.14 11.75 11.15
C THR A 555 -12.97 12.50 10.50
N LEU A 556 -13.20 13.14 9.34
CA LEU A 556 -12.18 13.91 8.62
C LEU A 556 -11.69 15.11 9.42
N GLU A 557 -12.58 15.76 10.19
CA GLU A 557 -12.24 16.92 11.02
C GLU A 557 -11.18 16.58 12.09
N ARG A 558 -11.37 15.46 12.81
CA ARG A 558 -10.39 14.99 13.81
C ARG A 558 -9.07 14.60 13.18
N GLY A 559 -9.12 13.98 11.98
CA GLY A 559 -7.92 13.66 11.21
C GLY A 559 -7.12 14.93 10.84
N LEU A 560 -7.80 15.96 10.33
CA LEU A 560 -7.20 17.27 10.05
C LEU A 560 -6.59 17.89 11.31
N GLN A 561 -7.35 17.98 12.41
CA GLN A 561 -6.88 18.52 13.68
C GLN A 561 -5.64 17.79 14.21
N ARG A 562 -5.61 16.46 14.14
CA ARG A 562 -4.46 15.64 14.59
C ARG A 562 -3.23 15.85 13.72
N PHE A 563 -3.37 15.86 12.39
CA PHE A 563 -2.23 16.11 11.50
C PHE A 563 -1.69 17.54 11.67
N ASP A 564 -2.56 18.53 11.91
CA ASP A 564 -2.17 19.91 12.21
C ASP A 564 -1.38 20.04 13.52
N GLN A 565 -1.79 19.30 14.56
CA GLN A 565 -1.06 19.19 15.83
C GLN A 565 0.29 18.48 15.67
N GLU A 566 0.36 17.41 14.87
CA GLU A 566 1.64 16.76 14.53
C GLU A 566 2.59 17.71 13.78
N LEU A 567 2.08 18.50 12.84
CA LEU A 567 2.88 19.50 12.11
C LEU A 567 3.38 20.61 13.05
N ALA A 568 2.53 21.13 13.93
CA ALA A 568 2.94 22.10 14.96
C ALA A 568 4.04 21.53 15.87
N THR A 569 3.89 20.29 16.32
CA THR A 569 4.89 19.59 17.15
C THR A 569 6.24 19.43 16.42
N LEU A 570 6.23 19.19 15.11
CA LEU A 570 7.44 19.11 14.29
C LEU A 570 8.11 20.48 14.13
N VAL A 571 7.34 21.55 13.93
CA VAL A 571 7.86 22.93 13.89
C VAL A 571 8.47 23.35 15.22
N GLU A 572 7.82 23.06 16.35
CA GLU A 572 8.34 23.31 17.69
C GLU A 572 9.66 22.57 17.95
N ARG A 573 9.76 21.32 17.48
CA ARG A 573 10.98 20.49 17.57
C ARG A 573 12.05 20.83 16.53
N ARG A 574 11.80 21.80 15.63
CA ARG A 574 12.69 22.19 14.51
C ARG A 574 13.05 21.03 13.60
N ALA A 575 12.04 20.26 13.21
CA ALA A 575 12.18 19.14 12.27
C ALA A 575 12.83 19.57 10.94
N ASP A 576 13.69 18.71 10.42
CA ASP A 576 14.31 18.86 9.10
C ASP A 576 13.30 18.58 7.94
N GLY A 577 13.69 18.92 6.71
CA GLY A 577 12.85 18.70 5.54
C GLY A 577 12.51 17.22 5.26
N GLN A 578 13.34 16.27 5.69
CA GLN A 578 13.09 14.83 5.53
C GLN A 578 11.99 14.36 6.51
N GLN A 579 12.06 14.76 7.78
CA GLN A 579 11.01 14.51 8.77
C GLN A 579 9.67 15.14 8.36
N LEU A 580 9.69 16.32 7.74
CA LEU A 580 8.51 16.95 7.16
C LEU A 580 7.98 16.21 5.92
N ALA A 581 8.85 15.64 5.08
CA ALA A 581 8.46 14.82 3.92
C ALA A 581 7.83 13.48 4.33
N ASP A 582 8.33 12.84 5.39
CA ASP A 582 7.74 11.60 5.94
C ASP A 582 6.42 11.86 6.67
N TRP A 583 6.31 12.96 7.43
CA TRP A 583 5.02 13.43 7.94
C TRP A 583 4.04 13.72 6.80
N PHE A 584 4.50 14.42 5.74
CA PHE A 584 3.66 14.77 4.60
C PHE A 584 3.20 13.54 3.83
N THR A 585 4.02 12.50 3.74
CA THR A 585 3.66 11.20 3.16
C THR A 585 2.50 10.55 3.94
N ARG A 586 2.57 10.54 5.28
CA ARG A 586 1.46 10.06 6.14
C ARG A 586 0.20 10.92 5.97
N PHE A 587 0.35 12.24 5.85
CA PHE A 587 -0.76 13.15 5.60
C PHE A 587 -1.38 12.94 4.21
N TYR A 588 -0.58 12.69 3.17
CA TYR A 588 -1.04 12.47 1.80
C TYR A 588 -1.88 11.19 1.66
N VAL A 589 -1.53 10.12 2.38
CA VAL A 589 -2.41 8.93 2.49
C VAL A 589 -3.79 9.32 3.05
N PHE A 590 -3.83 10.10 4.13
CA PHE A 590 -5.09 10.59 4.71
C PHE A 590 -5.87 11.49 3.74
N VAL A 591 -5.20 12.43 3.05
CA VAL A 591 -5.77 13.32 2.02
C VAL A 591 -6.54 12.53 0.97
N VAL A 592 -5.89 11.54 0.35
CA VAL A 592 -6.50 10.83 -0.77
C VAL A 592 -7.53 9.80 -0.30
N GLN A 593 -7.30 9.12 0.84
CA GLN A 593 -8.30 8.22 1.43
C GLN A 593 -9.59 8.96 1.83
N GLY A 594 -9.49 10.17 2.39
CA GLY A 594 -10.63 11.03 2.67
C GLY A 594 -11.40 11.40 1.40
N ASN A 595 -10.69 11.82 0.35
CA ASN A 595 -11.28 12.13 -0.95
C ASN A 595 -11.95 10.93 -1.63
N LEU A 596 -11.43 9.70 -1.49
CA LEU A 596 -12.09 8.48 -1.98
C LEU A 596 -13.45 8.22 -1.31
N CYS A 597 -13.57 8.52 0.00
CA CYS A 597 -14.85 8.43 0.72
C CYS A 597 -15.81 9.57 0.37
N ILE A 598 -15.31 10.79 0.11
CA ILE A 598 -16.12 11.91 -0.39
C ILE A 598 -16.64 11.60 -1.80
N ALA A 599 -15.80 11.13 -2.71
CA ALA A 599 -16.19 10.71 -4.06
C ALA A 599 -17.23 9.57 -4.04
N SER A 600 -17.03 8.55 -3.19
CA SER A 600 -18.00 7.47 -2.99
C SER A 600 -19.35 7.98 -2.43
N SER A 601 -19.32 9.03 -1.61
CA SER A 601 -20.54 9.69 -1.10
C SER A 601 -21.25 10.51 -2.17
N LEU A 602 -20.51 11.20 -3.04
CA LEU A 602 -21.02 11.97 -4.19
C LEU A 602 -21.63 11.07 -5.27
N ALA A 603 -20.93 10.01 -5.68
CA ALA A 603 -21.42 9.04 -6.66
C ALA A 603 -22.71 8.34 -6.18
N SER A 604 -22.83 8.10 -4.87
CA SER A 604 -24.03 7.51 -4.24
C SER A 604 -25.07 8.53 -3.75
N SER A 605 -24.94 9.82 -4.09
CA SER A 605 -25.78 10.89 -3.52
C SER A 605 -27.13 11.13 -4.22
N GLY A 606 -27.28 10.66 -5.45
CA GLY A 606 -28.35 11.12 -6.35
C GLY A 606 -28.16 12.59 -6.77
N GLY A 607 -29.26 13.29 -7.05
CA GLY A 607 -29.24 14.72 -7.36
C GLY A 607 -29.07 15.62 -6.12
N ALA A 608 -29.35 16.91 -6.26
CA ALA A 608 -29.34 17.91 -5.17
C ALA A 608 -30.77 18.33 -4.77
N LEU A 609 -31.64 17.35 -4.49
CA LEU A 609 -33.05 17.57 -4.14
C LEU A 609 -33.19 18.29 -2.79
N TRP A 610 -32.37 17.95 -1.81
CA TRP A 610 -32.41 18.53 -0.46
C TRP A 610 -31.61 19.83 -0.34
N GLY A 611 -31.48 20.57 -1.44
CA GLY A 611 -30.79 21.87 -1.51
C GLY A 611 -29.32 21.81 -1.90
N ARG A 612 -28.74 23.01 -1.99
CA ARG A 612 -27.34 23.30 -2.31
C ARG A 612 -26.85 24.35 -1.30
N PRO A 613 -26.32 23.95 -0.13
CA PRO A 613 -25.79 24.91 0.85
C PRO A 613 -24.54 25.61 0.29
N PRO A 614 -24.17 26.79 0.82
CA PRO A 614 -22.95 27.49 0.42
C PRO A 614 -21.69 26.67 0.73
N THR A 615 -20.69 26.80 -0.14
CA THR A 615 -19.35 26.20 -0.03
C THR A 615 -18.33 27.22 0.46
N ALA A 616 -17.08 26.78 0.71
CA ALA A 616 -16.00 27.66 1.15
C ALA A 616 -15.67 28.78 0.15
N TYR A 617 -16.05 28.66 -1.13
CA TYR A 617 -15.84 29.69 -2.15
C TYR A 617 -16.80 30.89 -2.03
N GLY A 618 -17.74 30.88 -1.08
CA GLY A 618 -18.65 32.00 -0.83
C GLY A 618 -18.01 33.23 -0.17
N GLN A 619 -16.76 33.13 0.31
CA GLN A 619 -16.00 34.20 0.97
C GLN A 619 -14.52 34.09 0.61
N LEU A 620 -14.10 34.66 -0.52
CA LEU A 620 -12.75 34.52 -1.07
C LEU A 620 -11.83 35.74 -0.88
N ASP A 621 -12.37 36.85 -0.36
CA ASP A 621 -11.66 38.14 -0.30
C ASP A 621 -10.45 38.14 0.66
N ASP A 622 -10.46 37.26 1.67
CA ASP A 622 -9.31 36.96 2.54
C ASP A 622 -9.00 35.45 2.47
N SER A 623 -8.19 35.05 1.50
CA SER A 623 -7.82 33.65 1.26
C SER A 623 -6.41 33.50 0.66
N PRO A 624 -5.35 33.91 1.36
CA PRO A 624 -3.96 33.88 0.87
C PRO A 624 -3.40 32.47 0.61
N HIS A 625 -4.12 31.42 1.01
CA HIS A 625 -3.82 30.03 0.65
C HIS A 625 -4.33 29.61 -0.73
N ARG A 626 -5.23 30.39 -1.36
CA ARG A 626 -5.86 30.08 -2.65
C ARG A 626 -5.02 30.62 -3.81
N LEU A 627 -4.28 29.70 -4.43
CA LEU A 627 -3.25 29.99 -5.44
C LEU A 627 -3.36 28.98 -6.59
N PRO A 628 -2.96 29.31 -7.83
CA PRO A 628 -2.70 28.33 -8.87
C PRO A 628 -1.77 27.23 -8.34
N TRP A 629 -2.12 25.96 -8.56
CA TRP A 629 -1.40 24.81 -7.97
C TRP A 629 -1.25 24.84 -6.43
N GLU A 630 -2.25 25.37 -5.71
CA GLU A 630 -2.33 25.41 -4.23
C GLU A 630 -2.08 24.04 -3.55
N THR A 631 -2.35 22.94 -4.25
CA THR A 631 -2.14 21.55 -3.80
C THR A 631 -0.66 21.20 -3.59
N ASP A 632 0.26 21.91 -4.25
CA ASP A 632 1.70 21.67 -4.15
C ASP A 632 2.32 22.60 -3.09
N PRO A 633 2.89 22.09 -1.98
CA PRO A 633 3.56 22.94 -1.00
C PRO A 633 4.78 23.70 -1.55
N GLY A 634 5.37 23.26 -2.67
CA GLY A 634 6.47 23.95 -3.35
C GLY A 634 6.05 25.20 -4.14
N THR A 635 4.76 25.35 -4.47
CA THR A 635 4.22 26.59 -5.04
C THR A 635 4.53 27.78 -4.14
N ALA A 636 5.07 28.86 -4.71
CA ALA A 636 5.42 30.08 -3.97
C ALA A 636 4.19 30.73 -3.32
N ARG A 637 4.31 31.18 -2.07
CA ARG A 637 3.20 31.68 -1.24
C ARG A 637 3.49 33.07 -0.65
N PRO A 638 2.46 33.87 -0.32
CA PRO A 638 2.63 35.13 0.42
C PRO A 638 3.17 34.88 1.84
N ALA A 639 3.42 35.96 2.58
CA ALA A 639 4.00 35.90 3.93
C ALA A 639 3.16 35.07 4.93
N PRO A 640 3.79 34.45 5.95
CA PRO A 640 3.10 33.58 6.92
C PRO A 640 1.93 34.28 7.60
N THR A 641 0.72 33.75 7.37
CA THR A 641 -0.55 34.30 7.87
C THR A 641 -1.28 33.25 8.72
N ARG A 642 -1.99 33.67 9.77
CA ARG A 642 -2.69 32.75 10.70
C ARG A 642 -3.99 32.22 10.09
N LEU A 643 -3.92 31.04 9.48
CA LEU A 643 -5.06 30.38 8.81
C LEU A 643 -5.60 29.17 9.59
N PRO A 644 -6.37 29.35 10.70
CA PRO A 644 -6.90 28.23 11.47
C PRO A 644 -7.81 27.33 10.63
N LEU A 645 -7.90 26.05 10.99
CA LEU A 645 -8.84 25.10 10.37
C LEU A 645 -10.29 25.55 10.58
N GLN A 646 -11.13 25.35 9.56
CA GLN A 646 -12.57 25.52 9.65
C GLN A 646 -13.21 24.25 10.27
N ALA A 647 -14.13 24.43 11.22
CA ALA A 647 -14.92 23.34 11.80
C ALA A 647 -15.83 22.67 10.74
N PHE A 648 -16.24 21.42 10.98
CA PHE A 648 -17.11 20.67 10.06
C PHE A 648 -18.47 21.40 9.85
N PRO A 649 -19.05 21.44 8.63
CA PRO A 649 -20.28 22.18 8.37
C PRO A 649 -21.48 21.72 9.21
N ASP A 650 -22.08 22.65 9.95
CA ASP A 650 -23.24 22.37 10.80
C ASP A 650 -24.49 22.03 9.97
N TRP A 651 -24.92 20.77 10.05
CA TRP A 651 -26.05 20.26 9.29
C TRP A 651 -27.36 20.29 10.10
N PRO A 652 -28.46 20.86 9.54
CA PRO A 652 -29.79 20.78 10.15
C PRO A 652 -30.20 19.33 10.49
N LEU A 653 -31.03 19.15 11.52
CA LEU A 653 -31.45 17.81 11.96
C LEU A 653 -32.03 16.93 10.83
N PRO A 654 -32.90 17.44 9.92
CA PRO A 654 -33.38 16.65 8.78
C PRO A 654 -32.26 16.17 7.86
N VAL A 655 -31.24 16.99 7.62
CA VAL A 655 -30.08 16.67 6.77
C VAL A 655 -29.22 15.58 7.42
N ARG A 656 -29.00 15.65 8.74
CA ARG A 656 -28.30 14.60 9.51
C ARG A 656 -29.07 13.28 9.50
N VAL A 657 -30.40 13.31 9.57
CA VAL A 657 -31.25 12.11 9.44
C VAL A 657 -31.17 11.52 8.02
N LEU A 658 -31.33 12.34 6.97
CA LEU A 658 -31.22 11.91 5.57
C LEU A 658 -29.84 11.32 5.23
N HIS A 659 -28.77 11.91 5.74
CA HIS A 659 -27.41 11.38 5.65
C HIS A 659 -27.31 9.98 6.27
N THR A 660 -27.77 9.83 7.53
CA THR A 660 -27.70 8.59 8.32
C THR A 660 -28.53 7.47 7.71
N LEU A 661 -29.74 7.78 7.21
CA LEU A 661 -30.62 6.83 6.51
C LEU A 661 -30.09 6.45 5.11
N GLY A 662 -29.06 7.13 4.60
CA GLY A 662 -28.48 6.84 3.29
C GLY A 662 -29.27 7.42 2.12
N ALA A 663 -30.11 8.43 2.34
CA ALA A 663 -31.03 8.96 1.35
C ALA A 663 -30.35 9.49 0.07
N PRO A 664 -31.04 9.45 -1.09
CA PRO A 664 -30.67 10.18 -2.29
C PRO A 664 -31.08 11.66 -2.17
N GLY A 665 -30.62 12.49 -3.11
CA GLY A 665 -30.91 13.93 -3.15
C GLY A 665 -29.89 14.80 -2.40
N MET A 666 -28.80 14.21 -1.90
CA MET A 666 -27.87 14.83 -0.95
C MET A 666 -26.63 15.49 -1.59
N ARG A 667 -26.54 15.57 -2.93
CA ARG A 667 -25.31 15.97 -3.65
C ARG A 667 -24.75 17.32 -3.22
N GLY A 668 -25.60 18.31 -2.96
CA GLY A 668 -25.18 19.65 -2.50
C GLY A 668 -24.43 19.62 -1.16
N TRP A 669 -24.90 18.84 -0.20
CA TRP A 669 -24.28 18.71 1.13
C TRP A 669 -22.92 17.99 1.08
N TYR A 670 -22.75 17.02 0.18
CA TYR A 670 -21.44 16.37 -0.01
C TYR A 670 -20.47 17.19 -0.86
N LEU A 671 -20.95 18.07 -1.75
CA LEU A 671 -20.11 19.08 -2.39
C LEU A 671 -19.58 20.08 -1.35
N GLN A 672 -20.43 20.57 -0.44
CA GLN A 672 -19.99 21.40 0.69
C GLN A 672 -18.88 20.74 1.52
N VAL A 673 -19.06 19.46 1.92
CA VAL A 673 -18.01 18.72 2.65
C VAL A 673 -16.73 18.57 1.82
N ARG A 674 -16.81 18.38 0.50
CA ARG A 674 -15.62 18.29 -0.35
C ARG A 674 -14.82 19.59 -0.39
N GLU A 675 -15.48 20.73 -0.55
CA GLU A 675 -14.80 22.02 -0.66
C GLU A 675 -14.35 22.56 0.71
N TRP A 676 -15.08 22.25 1.78
CA TRP A 676 -14.60 22.40 3.17
C TRP A 676 -13.33 21.59 3.43
N TYR A 677 -13.32 20.31 3.01
CA TYR A 677 -12.16 19.44 3.17
C TYR A 677 -10.97 20.00 2.37
N ARG A 678 -11.19 20.40 1.11
CA ARG A 678 -10.15 21.04 0.28
C ARG A 678 -9.60 22.31 0.94
N ASP A 679 -10.45 23.22 1.41
CA ASP A 679 -9.97 24.48 2.03
C ASP A 679 -9.07 24.20 3.24
N ASN A 680 -9.47 23.28 4.11
CA ASN A 680 -8.66 22.84 5.24
C ASN A 680 -7.33 22.19 4.82
N LEU A 681 -7.31 21.38 3.75
CA LEU A 681 -6.06 20.84 3.22
C LEU A 681 -5.12 21.94 2.72
N MET A 682 -5.64 22.94 2.01
CA MET A 682 -4.82 24.05 1.52
C MET A 682 -4.25 24.90 2.67
N ARG A 683 -4.99 25.07 3.78
CA ARG A 683 -4.49 25.71 5.01
C ARG A 683 -3.32 24.94 5.64
N VAL A 684 -3.37 23.61 5.64
CA VAL A 684 -2.27 22.76 6.14
C VAL A 684 -1.08 22.78 5.17
N PHE A 685 -1.30 22.72 3.85
CA PHE A 685 -0.21 22.85 2.86
C PHE A 685 0.47 24.22 2.92
N PHE A 686 -0.29 25.29 3.18
CA PHE A 686 0.25 26.64 3.44
C PHE A 686 1.13 26.67 4.70
N ARG A 687 0.74 25.98 5.78
CA ARG A 687 1.61 25.83 6.96
C ARG A 687 2.86 25.00 6.67
N LEU A 688 2.74 23.89 5.94
CA LEU A 688 3.87 23.05 5.54
C LEU A 688 4.90 23.82 4.70
N HIS A 689 4.44 24.67 3.78
CA HIS A 689 5.31 25.54 2.98
C HIS A 689 6.21 26.42 3.87
N HIS A 690 5.64 27.05 4.90
CA HIS A 690 6.40 27.90 5.83
C HIS A 690 7.20 27.10 6.87
N ALA A 691 6.75 25.89 7.24
CA ALA A 691 7.44 24.99 8.15
C ALA A 691 8.76 24.46 7.58
N MET A 692 8.86 24.27 6.26
CA MET A 692 10.07 23.77 5.60
C MET A 692 11.29 24.65 5.91
N PRO A 693 12.38 24.11 6.50
CA PRO A 693 13.59 24.87 6.80
C PRO A 693 14.20 25.50 5.54
N ALA A 694 14.74 26.72 5.66
CA ALA A 694 15.23 27.48 4.51
C ALA A 694 16.34 26.75 3.71
N ALA A 695 17.21 25.99 4.39
CA ALA A 695 18.26 25.19 3.76
C ALA A 695 17.71 24.02 2.90
N ASP A 696 16.52 23.51 3.24
CA ASP A 696 15.95 22.31 2.63
C ASP A 696 14.97 22.65 1.49
N ARG A 697 14.52 23.92 1.38
CA ARG A 697 13.55 24.38 0.37
C ARG A 697 14.03 24.15 -1.06
N ASP A 698 15.27 24.51 -1.37
CA ASP A 698 15.84 24.35 -2.70
C ASP A 698 15.98 22.88 -3.12
N THR A 699 15.94 21.95 -2.15
CA THR A 699 15.89 20.50 -2.42
C THR A 699 14.45 20.00 -2.59
N TRP A 700 13.54 20.35 -1.66
CA TRP A 700 12.19 19.77 -1.60
C TRP A 700 11.15 20.48 -2.47
N PHE A 701 11.27 21.80 -2.65
CA PHE A 701 10.35 22.62 -3.45
C PHE A 701 10.81 22.76 -4.90
N ALA A 702 12.04 22.37 -5.24
CA ALA A 702 12.47 22.22 -6.62
C ALA A 702 11.50 21.32 -7.40
N PRO A 703 11.21 21.62 -8.68
CA PRO A 703 10.47 20.72 -9.55
C PRO A 703 11.13 19.35 -9.62
N HIS A 704 10.31 18.31 -9.67
CA HIS A 704 10.77 16.96 -9.96
C HIS A 704 11.36 16.90 -11.38
N PRO A 705 12.51 16.22 -11.61
CA PRO A 705 13.14 16.18 -12.93
C PRO A 705 12.23 15.54 -13.99
N ASP A 706 11.61 14.41 -13.64
CA ASP A 706 10.70 13.70 -14.54
C ASP A 706 9.37 14.44 -14.66
N ARG A 707 8.96 14.75 -15.89
CA ARG A 707 7.75 15.53 -16.24
C ARG A 707 6.62 14.63 -16.72
N ARG A 708 5.37 15.00 -16.41
CA ARG A 708 4.20 14.43 -17.11
C ARG A 708 4.15 14.92 -18.56
N GLU A 709 4.58 14.06 -19.48
CA GLU A 709 4.52 14.29 -20.93
C GLU A 709 3.21 13.82 -21.58
N ARG A 710 2.61 12.74 -21.07
CA ARG A 710 1.37 12.17 -21.62
C ARG A 710 0.14 12.88 -21.04
N ASN A 711 -0.67 13.48 -21.90
CA ASN A 711 -2.01 13.94 -21.57
C ASN A 711 -3.05 12.84 -21.85
N GLY A 712 -4.26 12.96 -21.30
CA GLY A 712 -5.34 12.00 -21.54
C GLY A 712 -5.19 10.70 -20.75
N SER A 713 -5.52 9.58 -21.41
CA SER A 713 -5.38 8.22 -20.89
C SER A 713 -4.62 7.37 -21.90
N PHE A 714 -3.81 6.41 -21.43
CA PHE A 714 -2.87 5.65 -22.26
C PHE A 714 -2.43 4.34 -21.56
N TRP A 715 -1.73 3.46 -22.27
CA TRP A 715 -1.16 2.24 -21.70
C TRP A 715 0.29 2.46 -21.20
N GLN A 716 0.61 1.94 -20.01
CA GLN A 716 1.93 2.12 -19.37
C GLN A 716 3.08 1.45 -20.16
N ASP A 717 2.79 0.45 -21.00
CA ASP A 717 3.71 -0.16 -21.95
C ASP A 717 4.07 0.73 -23.16
N GLY A 718 3.47 1.92 -23.25
CA GLY A 718 3.63 2.86 -24.37
C GLY A 718 2.68 2.63 -25.54
N GLY A 719 1.78 1.64 -25.48
CA GLY A 719 0.76 1.40 -26.47
C GLY A 719 -0.28 2.53 -26.54
N GLU A 720 -0.68 2.90 -27.75
CA GLU A 720 -1.70 3.92 -27.96
C GLU A 720 -3.07 3.41 -27.49
N GLY A 721 -3.79 4.25 -26.73
CA GLY A 721 -5.18 4.00 -26.38
C GLY A 721 -6.10 4.45 -27.51
N THR A 722 -6.89 3.54 -28.07
CA THR A 722 -7.84 3.85 -29.15
C THR A 722 -9.10 4.58 -28.66
N ASP A 723 -9.29 4.70 -27.35
CA ASP A 723 -10.49 5.30 -26.76
C ASP A 723 -10.33 6.82 -26.62
N GLU A 724 -11.25 7.58 -27.23
CA GLU A 724 -11.30 9.03 -27.07
C GLU A 724 -12.14 9.45 -25.85
N ALA A 725 -11.75 10.56 -25.22
CA ALA A 725 -12.54 11.16 -24.14
C ALA A 725 -13.83 11.81 -24.71
N ALA A 726 -14.96 11.63 -24.04
CA ALA A 726 -16.22 12.25 -24.44
C ALA A 726 -16.33 13.69 -23.93
N GLY A 727 -16.61 14.65 -24.82
CA GLY A 727 -16.89 16.04 -24.45
C GLY A 727 -18.21 16.21 -23.68
N PHE A 728 -18.30 17.24 -22.83
CA PHE A 728 -19.53 17.56 -22.08
C PHE A 728 -19.59 19.02 -21.61
N MET A 729 -20.80 19.57 -21.54
CA MET A 729 -21.06 20.87 -20.91
C MET A 729 -20.87 20.80 -19.38
N ILE A 730 -20.17 21.78 -18.81
CA ILE A 730 -19.97 21.97 -17.37
C ILE A 730 -21.09 22.85 -16.80
N TYR A 731 -21.38 23.97 -17.45
CA TYR A 731 -22.42 24.94 -17.11
C TYR A 731 -22.95 25.61 -18.41
N PRO A 732 -24.27 25.81 -18.56
CA PRO A 732 -24.90 26.31 -19.80
C PRO A 732 -24.67 27.80 -20.06
N GLY A 733 -25.00 28.22 -21.28
CA GLY A 733 -24.97 29.60 -21.72
C GLY A 733 -24.49 29.79 -23.15
N HIS A 734 -24.72 31.00 -23.68
CA HIS A 734 -24.29 31.44 -25.00
C HIS A 734 -23.32 32.61 -24.85
N THR A 735 -22.19 32.57 -25.53
CA THR A 735 -21.27 33.71 -25.63
C THR A 735 -20.44 33.67 -26.91
N GLN A 736 -19.88 34.82 -27.28
CA GLN A 736 -19.00 35.00 -28.43
C GLN A 736 -17.79 35.83 -28.01
N GLY A 737 -16.63 35.52 -28.57
CA GLY A 737 -15.37 36.23 -28.34
C GLY A 737 -14.17 35.45 -28.87
N VAL A 738 -12.96 35.98 -28.67
CA VAL A 738 -11.72 35.38 -29.18
C VAL A 738 -11.30 34.16 -28.35
N LEU A 739 -11.07 33.03 -29.01
CA LEU A 739 -10.59 31.78 -28.39
C LEU A 739 -9.15 31.94 -27.90
N GLY A 740 -8.90 31.60 -26.64
CA GLY A 740 -7.63 31.83 -25.95
C GLY A 740 -7.52 33.23 -25.30
N HIS A 741 -8.53 34.10 -25.42
CA HIS A 741 -8.54 35.42 -24.80
C HIS A 741 -9.85 35.71 -24.05
N ASP A 742 -10.95 35.98 -24.76
CA ASP A 742 -12.28 36.13 -24.14
C ASP A 742 -12.81 34.78 -23.64
N ILE A 743 -12.57 33.73 -24.42
CA ILE A 743 -13.00 32.36 -24.15
C ILE A 743 -11.72 31.58 -23.87
N LEU A 744 -11.44 31.30 -22.60
CA LEU A 744 -10.21 30.61 -22.21
C LEU A 744 -10.23 29.17 -22.74
N LEU A 745 -9.08 28.74 -23.26
CA LEU A 745 -8.84 27.36 -23.70
C LEU A 745 -7.71 26.78 -22.86
N GLU A 746 -8.06 25.84 -22.00
CA GLU A 746 -7.16 25.19 -21.05
C GLU A 746 -6.95 23.72 -21.43
N ASP A 747 -5.79 23.15 -21.11
CA ASP A 747 -5.61 21.70 -21.23
C ASP A 747 -6.37 20.96 -20.10
N THR A 748 -6.30 21.49 -18.88
CA THR A 748 -7.01 21.01 -17.67
C THR A 748 -7.44 22.19 -16.79
N LEU A 749 -8.45 21.98 -15.94
CA LEU A 749 -9.01 23.04 -15.08
C LEU A 749 -8.33 23.11 -13.71
N ASP A 750 -7.47 24.11 -13.49
CA ASP A 750 -6.92 24.45 -12.17
C ASP A 750 -7.90 25.32 -11.35
N PRO A 751 -8.45 24.88 -10.20
CA PRO A 751 -9.33 25.69 -9.35
C PRO A 751 -8.62 26.90 -8.71
N GLY A 752 -7.28 26.91 -8.65
CA GLY A 752 -6.50 28.06 -8.19
C GLY A 752 -6.56 29.27 -9.13
N ARG A 753 -7.05 29.10 -10.36
CA ARG A 753 -7.21 30.17 -11.37
C ARG A 753 -8.58 30.86 -11.31
N HIS A 754 -9.11 31.01 -10.10
CA HIS A 754 -10.41 31.63 -9.81
C HIS A 754 -10.58 33.00 -10.50
N ALA A 755 -9.62 33.91 -10.34
CA ALA A 755 -9.72 35.27 -10.88
C ALA A 755 -9.77 35.28 -12.42
N GLN A 756 -8.99 34.42 -13.09
CA GLN A 756 -8.99 34.28 -14.54
C GLN A 756 -10.33 33.73 -15.04
N TYR A 757 -10.87 32.70 -14.36
CA TYR A 757 -12.19 32.14 -14.72
C TYR A 757 -13.34 33.10 -14.42
N GLN A 758 -13.22 33.94 -13.39
CA GLN A 758 -14.19 34.99 -13.08
C GLN A 758 -14.20 36.08 -14.17
N ALA A 759 -13.04 36.47 -14.68
CA ALA A 759 -12.87 37.50 -15.71
C ALA A 759 -13.26 37.05 -17.13
N ALA A 760 -13.01 35.79 -17.49
CA ALA A 760 -13.32 35.24 -18.82
C ALA A 760 -14.81 35.34 -19.19
N ARG A 761 -15.17 35.34 -20.48
CA ARG A 761 -16.56 35.17 -20.95
C ARG A 761 -17.03 33.73 -20.79
N ALA A 762 -16.17 32.78 -21.14
CA ALA A 762 -16.36 31.34 -20.99
C ALA A 762 -15.03 30.60 -20.78
N VAL A 763 -15.10 29.33 -20.36
CA VAL A 763 -13.92 28.48 -20.15
C VAL A 763 -14.14 27.11 -20.80
N ILE A 764 -13.21 26.71 -21.67
CA ILE A 764 -13.18 25.43 -22.36
C ILE A 764 -11.93 24.67 -21.91
N ALA A 765 -12.08 23.41 -21.52
CA ALA A 765 -10.96 22.54 -21.18
C ALA A 765 -10.84 21.37 -22.17
N ARG A 766 -9.63 20.96 -22.53
CA ARG A 766 -9.44 19.71 -23.31
C ARG A 766 -9.72 18.46 -22.46
N MET A 767 -9.42 18.52 -21.17
CA MET A 767 -9.56 17.40 -20.24
C MET A 767 -10.07 17.86 -18.87
N GLY A 768 -10.91 17.05 -18.23
CA GLY A 768 -11.41 17.28 -16.88
C GLY A 768 -12.59 16.38 -16.54
N GLY A 769 -12.83 16.14 -15.26
CA GLY A 769 -13.93 15.31 -14.78
C GLY A 769 -15.21 16.11 -14.52
N ARG A 770 -16.41 15.53 -14.74
CA ARG A 770 -17.68 16.22 -14.37
C ARG A 770 -17.73 16.58 -12.88
N LEU A 771 -17.00 15.86 -12.04
CA LEU A 771 -16.88 16.07 -10.61
C LEU A 771 -15.64 16.89 -10.20
N SER A 772 -14.81 17.41 -11.11
CA SER A 772 -13.59 18.10 -10.69
C SER A 772 -13.83 19.40 -9.93
N HIS A 773 -12.79 19.87 -9.21
CA HIS A 773 -12.85 21.13 -8.48
C HIS A 773 -13.03 22.32 -9.43
N GLY A 774 -12.26 22.38 -10.53
CA GLY A 774 -12.42 23.40 -11.57
C GLY A 774 -13.81 23.37 -12.20
N ALA A 775 -14.34 22.19 -12.57
CA ALA A 775 -15.70 22.05 -13.06
C ALA A 775 -16.78 22.35 -12.00
N THR A 776 -16.43 22.48 -10.73
CA THR A 776 -17.35 22.90 -9.65
C THR A 776 -17.32 24.41 -9.47
N LEU A 777 -16.11 24.99 -9.41
CA LEU A 777 -15.88 26.43 -9.34
C LEU A 777 -16.57 27.19 -10.49
N LEU A 778 -16.47 26.68 -11.73
CA LEU A 778 -17.14 27.27 -12.89
C LEU A 778 -18.68 27.28 -12.78
N ARG A 779 -19.27 26.32 -12.05
CA ARG A 779 -20.73 26.26 -11.81
C ARG A 779 -21.18 27.21 -10.71
N GLU A 780 -20.33 27.47 -9.73
CA GLU A 780 -20.57 28.46 -8.67
C GLU A 780 -20.41 29.88 -9.21
N LEU A 781 -19.38 30.12 -10.03
CA LEU A 781 -19.20 31.32 -10.87
C LEU A 781 -20.27 31.49 -11.96
N ARG A 782 -21.13 30.49 -12.19
CA ARG A 782 -22.15 30.45 -13.25
C ARG A 782 -21.58 30.77 -14.65
N LYS A 783 -20.35 30.33 -14.90
CA LYS A 783 -19.56 30.66 -16.08
C LYS A 783 -19.83 29.65 -17.20
N PRO A 784 -20.31 30.06 -18.39
CA PRO A 784 -20.53 29.16 -19.52
C PRO A 784 -19.26 28.36 -19.82
N SER A 785 -19.35 27.03 -19.85
CA SER A 785 -18.16 26.19 -19.84
C SER A 785 -18.39 24.74 -20.26
N ALA A 786 -17.36 24.11 -20.83
CA ALA A 786 -17.40 22.72 -21.31
C ALA A 786 -16.01 22.06 -21.33
N VAL A 787 -16.00 20.73 -21.34
CA VAL A 787 -14.84 19.92 -21.72
C VAL A 787 -15.00 19.52 -23.20
N LEU A 788 -14.04 19.89 -24.03
CA LEU A 788 -13.97 19.62 -25.47
C LEU A 788 -12.57 19.05 -25.82
N PRO A 789 -12.41 17.71 -25.83
CA PRO A 789 -11.11 17.07 -26.05
C PRO A 789 -10.47 17.39 -27.40
N ARG A 790 -11.28 17.61 -28.43
CA ARG A 790 -10.85 18.21 -29.71
C ARG A 790 -11.42 19.61 -29.83
N VAL A 791 -10.52 20.59 -29.77
CA VAL A 791 -10.69 21.97 -30.26
C VAL A 791 -9.57 22.19 -31.27
N ASP A 792 -9.94 22.60 -32.49
CA ASP A 792 -9.02 22.87 -33.58
C ASP A 792 -8.03 23.98 -33.18
N ALA A 793 -6.73 23.71 -33.40
CA ALA A 793 -5.67 24.67 -33.10
C ALA A 793 -5.74 25.91 -34.00
N ALA A 794 -6.28 25.80 -35.22
CA ALA A 794 -6.44 26.91 -36.16
C ALA A 794 -7.55 27.92 -35.73
N TRP A 795 -8.31 27.61 -34.68
CA TRP A 795 -9.34 28.53 -34.15
C TRP A 795 -8.79 29.41 -33.02
N ILE A 796 -7.59 29.13 -32.49
CA ILE A 796 -6.96 29.93 -31.44
C ILE A 796 -6.64 31.32 -31.99
N GLY A 797 -7.02 32.38 -31.27
CA GLY A 797 -6.91 33.75 -31.73
C GLY A 797 -8.00 34.19 -32.74
N ARG A 798 -8.93 33.30 -33.12
CA ARG A 798 -10.12 33.65 -33.92
C ARG A 798 -11.35 33.86 -33.03
N GLU A 799 -12.34 34.56 -33.56
CA GLU A 799 -13.64 34.69 -32.89
C GLU A 799 -14.44 33.39 -33.02
N VAL A 800 -14.97 32.92 -31.89
CA VAL A 800 -15.76 31.69 -31.78
C VAL A 800 -17.00 31.95 -30.94
N ARG A 801 -18.03 31.13 -31.16
CA ARG A 801 -19.28 31.12 -30.39
C ARG A 801 -19.38 29.83 -29.60
N LEU A 802 -19.56 29.94 -28.29
CA LEU A 802 -19.89 28.81 -27.42
C LEU A 802 -21.39 28.86 -27.12
N SER A 803 -22.10 27.77 -27.39
CA SER A 803 -23.53 27.59 -27.10
C SER A 803 -23.76 26.25 -26.41
N ASP A 804 -24.10 26.27 -25.12
CA ASP A 804 -24.40 25.09 -24.29
C ASP A 804 -23.39 23.93 -24.44
N GLY A 805 -22.11 24.29 -24.55
CA GLY A 805 -20.99 23.38 -24.68
C GLY A 805 -20.67 22.91 -26.10
N GLN A 806 -21.36 23.39 -27.13
CA GLN A 806 -20.92 23.30 -28.52
C GLN A 806 -20.12 24.56 -28.90
N LEU A 807 -18.97 24.37 -29.54
CA LEU A 807 -18.12 25.45 -30.05
C LEU A 807 -18.23 25.52 -31.58
N THR A 808 -18.54 26.70 -32.12
CA THR A 808 -18.52 26.96 -33.56
C THR A 808 -17.63 28.16 -33.86
N LEU A 809 -16.84 28.08 -34.91
CA LEU A 809 -16.14 29.22 -35.48
C LEU A 809 -17.14 30.30 -35.91
N VAL A 810 -16.78 31.58 -35.78
CA VAL A 810 -17.47 32.69 -36.47
C VAL A 810 -16.66 33.03 -37.71
N GLU A 811 -17.35 33.23 -38.84
CA GLU A 811 -16.73 33.58 -40.13
C GLU A 811 -16.22 35.03 -40.15
#